data_AF-A0AAV1BXE1-F1
#
_entry.id   AF-A0AAV1BXE1-F1
#
_cell.length_a   1.000
_cell.length_b   1.000
_cell.length_c   1.000
_cell.angle_alpha   90.00
_cell.angle_beta   90.00
_cell.angle_gamma   90.00
#
_symmetry.space_group_name_H-M   'P 1'
#
loop_
_entity.id
_entity.type
_entity.pdbx_description
1 polymer ?
#
loop_
_entity_poly.entity_id
_entity_poly.type
_entity_poly.pdbx_seq_one_letter_code
_entity_poly.pdbx_strand_id
1 'polypeptide(L)'
;MVNYKFHQYQVVGRALPSESDEHPKIYRMKLWATNEVRAKSKFWYFLRKLKKVKKSNGQVLAINEIFEKNPTTIKNYGIWLRYQSRTGYHNMYKEYRDTTLNGAVEQMYTEMASRHRVRHHCIQIIKTATVPAKLCKRESTKQFHNSKIKFPLVFKKVRPPTRKLKTTYKATRPNLFIFLALLPSAACSSVFVLKPARNHIVIKHNQGDDQKANHIAVHGILLWASMGFLMPVGILLIRLSTKHESQRTRLKVFFYLHAVVQVCAVLLATAGAVLSIRNFENAFNNCHQRVGLALYGAMYLQVLTAFRRPRRGSKARCIWYIFHWILGTAISFVGIFNTYTGLKAYHIKTSRNATLWTILFTAQVGLMAFFYLIQDKWDYIQKQGVVQTGNEPNNVTLSPLSSVQVNTQTEDNKNKADGARTGPGETSWIGPDGKKYHSHDGLAPHSHEPIYSPGYFSRRARPLTNRDFSERAFTIGIGGPVGTGKTALMLALCKFLRDKYSLAAVTNDIFTKEDGEFLIKHGALPEERIRAVETGGCPHAAIREDISINLGPLEELSNLFKADILLCESGGDNLAANFSRELADYIIYIIDVSAGDKIPRKGGPGITQADLLVINKTDLAEAVGADLSVMERDALRMRDGGPFVFAQVKHGVGVEEIVNNILPSWEAATGKKRH
;
A
#
# COMPACT_ATOMS: atom_id res chain seq x y z
N MET A 1 -13.26 17.69 -29.82
CA MET A 1 -13.87 17.77 -28.48
C MET A 1 -13.81 16.39 -27.85
N VAL A 2 -13.51 16.29 -26.56
CA VAL A 2 -13.63 15.01 -25.84
C VAL A 2 -15.11 14.65 -25.85
N ASN A 3 -15.45 13.49 -26.41
CA ASN A 3 -16.84 13.01 -26.45
C ASN A 3 -17.15 12.36 -25.09
N TYR A 4 -18.04 12.97 -24.32
CA TYR A 4 -18.45 12.43 -23.02
C TYR A 4 -19.53 11.38 -23.22
N LYS A 5 -19.49 10.29 -22.47
CA LYS A 5 -20.55 9.28 -22.54
C LYS A 5 -21.85 9.74 -21.90
N PHE A 6 -21.78 10.65 -20.93
CA PHE A 6 -22.94 11.13 -20.16
C PHE A 6 -23.10 12.63 -20.30
N HIS A 7 -24.31 13.05 -20.65
CA HIS A 7 -24.70 14.44 -20.83
C HIS A 7 -25.67 14.86 -19.75
N GLN A 8 -25.60 16.14 -19.35
CA GLN A 8 -26.53 16.72 -18.41
C GLN A 8 -27.81 17.15 -19.13
N TYR A 9 -28.95 16.61 -18.72
CA TYR A 9 -30.26 16.98 -19.23
C TYR A 9 -31.08 17.67 -18.14
N GLN A 10 -31.80 18.70 -18.55
CA GLN A 10 -32.90 19.30 -17.81
C GLN A 10 -34.21 18.77 -18.38
N VAL A 11 -34.85 17.87 -17.63
CA VAL A 11 -36.16 17.34 -18.00
C VAL A 11 -37.24 18.07 -17.21
N VAL A 12 -38.26 18.55 -17.91
CA VAL A 12 -39.42 19.24 -17.36
C VAL A 12 -40.67 18.43 -17.68
N GLY A 13 -41.50 18.14 -16.68
CA GLY A 13 -42.73 17.38 -16.85
C GLY A 13 -43.76 17.66 -15.77
N ARG A 14 -45.01 17.30 -16.04
CA ARG A 14 -46.16 17.50 -15.14
C ARG A 14 -47.12 16.31 -15.21
N ALA A 15 -48.04 16.23 -14.26
CA ALA A 15 -49.20 15.35 -14.40
C ALA A 15 -50.08 15.81 -15.58
N LEU A 16 -50.85 14.90 -16.18
CA LEU A 16 -51.88 15.30 -17.14
C LEU A 16 -52.95 16.12 -16.40
N PRO A 17 -53.39 17.26 -16.94
CA PRO A 17 -54.51 18.00 -16.37
C PRO A 17 -55.76 17.12 -16.29
N SER A 18 -56.51 17.24 -15.20
CA SER A 18 -57.82 16.60 -15.00
C SER A 18 -58.85 17.66 -14.63
N GLU A 19 -60.14 17.33 -14.71
CA GLU A 19 -61.22 18.24 -14.28
C GLU A 19 -61.06 18.72 -12.83
N SER A 20 -60.38 17.92 -11.99
CA SER A 20 -60.05 18.25 -10.60
C SER A 20 -58.76 19.05 -10.40
N ASP A 21 -57.85 19.09 -11.38
CA ASP A 21 -56.58 19.83 -11.33
C ASP A 21 -56.22 20.33 -12.74
N GLU A 22 -56.75 21.49 -13.10
CA GLU A 22 -56.56 22.11 -14.42
C GLU A 22 -55.12 22.60 -14.64
N HIS A 23 -54.40 22.92 -13.56
CA HIS A 23 -53.05 23.48 -13.60
C HIS A 23 -52.06 22.69 -12.74
N PRO A 24 -51.75 21.44 -13.14
CA PRO A 24 -50.89 20.58 -12.35
C PRO A 24 -49.47 21.11 -12.26
N LYS A 25 -48.87 20.95 -11.08
CA LYS A 25 -47.52 21.45 -10.77
C LYS A 25 -46.47 20.90 -11.74
N ILE A 26 -45.62 21.79 -12.24
CA ILE A 26 -44.51 21.47 -13.14
C ILE A 26 -43.28 21.10 -12.32
N TYR A 27 -42.70 19.94 -12.63
CA TYR A 27 -41.46 19.46 -12.04
C TYR A 27 -40.31 19.56 -13.02
N ARG A 28 -39.17 20.06 -12.54
CA ARG A 28 -37.93 20.17 -13.31
C ARG A 28 -36.81 19.45 -12.57
N MET A 29 -36.05 18.63 -13.29
CA MET A 29 -34.93 17.88 -12.73
C MET A 29 -33.71 17.92 -13.64
N LYS A 30 -32.54 18.14 -13.04
CA LYS A 30 -31.25 17.98 -13.70
C LYS A 30 -30.74 16.56 -13.43
N LEU A 31 -30.40 15.84 -14.49
CA LEU A 31 -29.93 14.46 -14.40
C LEU A 31 -28.90 14.17 -15.49
N TRP A 32 -28.13 13.10 -15.31
CA TRP A 32 -27.16 12.63 -16.31
C TRP A 32 -27.62 11.36 -16.98
N ALA A 33 -27.58 11.35 -18.31
CA ALA A 33 -27.97 10.23 -19.15
C ALA A 33 -27.10 10.17 -20.41
N THR A 34 -27.09 9.03 -21.07
CA THR A 34 -26.35 8.83 -22.34
C THR A 34 -27.09 9.41 -23.54
N ASN A 35 -28.40 9.60 -23.44
CA ASN A 35 -29.26 10.17 -24.46
C ASN A 35 -30.58 10.64 -23.84
N GLU A 36 -31.39 11.33 -24.64
CA GLU A 36 -32.69 11.86 -24.25
C GLU A 36 -33.68 10.79 -23.76
N VAL A 37 -33.71 9.62 -24.41
CA VAL A 37 -34.61 8.51 -24.03
C VAL A 37 -34.32 8.01 -22.62
N ARG A 38 -33.04 7.81 -22.30
CA ARG A 38 -32.59 7.43 -20.95
C ARG A 38 -32.84 8.55 -19.94
N ALA A 39 -32.73 9.82 -20.35
CA ALA A 39 -33.07 10.96 -19.52
C ALA A 39 -34.56 10.95 -19.12
N LYS A 40 -35.46 10.74 -20.10
CA LYS A 40 -36.91 10.60 -19.89
C LYS A 40 -37.25 9.45 -18.96
N SER A 41 -36.61 8.29 -19.15
CA SER A 41 -36.80 7.11 -18.28
C SER A 41 -36.38 7.38 -16.83
N LYS A 42 -35.20 7.98 -16.61
CA LYS A 42 -34.74 8.38 -15.27
C LYS A 42 -35.65 9.41 -14.63
N PHE A 43 -36.15 10.38 -15.40
CA PHE A 43 -37.10 11.38 -14.93
C PHE A 43 -38.36 10.74 -14.34
N TRP A 44 -38.98 9.81 -15.07
CA TRP A 44 -40.16 9.09 -14.60
C TRP A 44 -39.89 8.21 -13.37
N TYR A 45 -38.70 7.59 -13.28
CA TYR A 45 -38.31 6.84 -12.09
C TYR A 45 -38.36 7.72 -10.83
N PHE A 46 -37.78 8.92 -10.88
CA PHE A 46 -37.75 9.83 -9.73
C PHE A 46 -39.10 10.48 -9.46
N LEU A 47 -39.87 10.90 -10.48
CA LEU A 47 -41.21 11.46 -10.28
C LEU A 47 -42.15 10.45 -9.61
N ARG A 48 -42.12 9.19 -10.03
CA ARG A 48 -42.90 8.11 -9.40
C ARG A 48 -42.50 7.91 -7.94
N LYS A 49 -41.20 7.97 -7.64
CA LYS A 49 -40.69 7.72 -6.29
C LYS A 49 -40.94 8.90 -5.34
N LEU A 50 -40.78 10.13 -5.81
CA LEU A 50 -40.84 11.35 -4.98
C LEU A 50 -42.22 12.01 -4.95
N LYS A 51 -42.97 11.95 -6.06
CA LYS A 51 -44.25 12.67 -6.24
C LYS A 51 -45.41 11.76 -6.66
N LYS A 52 -45.19 10.44 -6.71
CA LYS A 52 -46.19 9.42 -7.08
C LYS A 52 -46.83 9.60 -8.47
N VAL A 53 -46.25 10.44 -9.33
CA VAL A 53 -46.70 10.62 -10.73
C VAL A 53 -46.14 9.49 -11.60
N LYS A 54 -47.00 8.82 -12.36
CA LYS A 54 -46.64 7.74 -13.29
C LYS A 54 -46.53 8.28 -14.73
N LYS A 55 -45.80 7.56 -15.59
CA LYS A 55 -45.67 7.88 -17.02
C LYS A 55 -47.00 7.88 -17.77
N SER A 56 -47.96 7.05 -17.36
CA SER A 56 -49.30 6.96 -17.98
C SER A 56 -50.13 8.22 -17.76
N ASN A 57 -50.01 8.84 -16.58
CA ASN A 57 -50.86 9.94 -16.15
C ASN A 57 -50.06 11.26 -16.11
N GLY A 58 -48.99 11.34 -16.90
CA GLY A 58 -48.09 12.47 -16.90
C GLY A 58 -47.46 12.69 -18.25
N GLN A 59 -47.11 13.94 -18.52
CA GLN A 59 -46.47 14.36 -19.77
C GLN A 59 -45.13 15.05 -19.51
N VAL A 60 -44.18 14.82 -20.41
CA VAL A 60 -42.92 15.57 -20.43
C VAL A 60 -43.13 16.79 -21.32
N LEU A 61 -42.85 17.97 -20.80
CA LEU A 61 -43.01 19.25 -21.49
C LEU A 61 -41.78 19.58 -22.34
N ALA A 62 -40.58 19.37 -21.79
CA ALA A 62 -39.33 19.69 -22.47
C ALA A 62 -38.17 18.83 -21.95
N ILE A 63 -37.24 18.50 -22.84
CA ILE A 63 -35.96 17.91 -22.49
C ILE A 63 -34.87 18.76 -23.14
N ASN A 64 -34.12 19.48 -22.32
CA ASN A 64 -33.06 20.37 -22.80
C ASN A 64 -31.70 19.83 -22.34
N GLU A 65 -30.77 19.64 -23.27
CA GLU A 65 -29.38 19.35 -22.92
C GLU A 65 -28.70 20.62 -22.39
N ILE A 66 -27.94 20.49 -21.30
CA ILE A 66 -27.18 21.60 -20.71
C ILE A 66 -25.72 21.49 -21.15
N PHE A 67 -25.23 22.57 -21.74
CA PHE A 67 -23.82 22.75 -22.08
C PHE A 67 -23.11 23.65 -21.07
N GLU A 68 -21.83 23.36 -20.83
CA GLU A 68 -20.98 24.18 -19.97
C GLU A 68 -20.68 25.52 -20.65
N LYS A 69 -20.86 26.64 -19.94
CA LYS A 69 -20.65 27.98 -20.51
C LYS A 69 -19.21 28.20 -20.97
N ASN A 70 -18.24 27.83 -20.13
CA ASN A 70 -16.81 28.09 -20.36
C ASN A 70 -15.99 26.79 -20.21
N PRO A 71 -15.92 25.93 -21.26
CA PRO A 71 -15.22 24.64 -21.20
C PRO A 71 -13.69 24.75 -21.29
N THR A 72 -13.14 25.96 -21.38
CA THR A 72 -11.70 26.23 -21.42
C THR A 72 -11.11 26.45 -20.02
N THR A 73 -11.95 26.76 -19.03
CA THR A 73 -11.53 27.07 -17.66
C THR A 73 -11.67 25.84 -16.77
N ILE A 74 -10.62 25.53 -16.01
CA ILE A 74 -10.65 24.45 -15.02
C ILE A 74 -11.41 24.93 -13.79
N LYS A 75 -12.35 24.11 -13.32
CA LYS A 75 -13.15 24.36 -12.12
C LYS A 75 -13.08 23.14 -11.20
N ASN A 76 -13.36 23.36 -9.91
CA ASN A 76 -13.55 22.26 -8.97
C ASN A 76 -15.06 22.02 -8.80
N TYR A 77 -15.48 20.78 -8.92
CA TYR A 77 -16.88 20.36 -8.82
C TYR A 77 -17.06 19.46 -7.60
N GLY A 78 -17.94 19.87 -6.70
CA GLY A 78 -18.43 19.05 -5.60
C GLY A 78 -19.66 18.26 -6.04
N ILE A 79 -19.62 16.94 -5.85
CA ILE A 79 -20.70 16.02 -6.19
C ILE A 79 -21.15 15.32 -4.91
N TRP A 80 -22.43 15.51 -4.57
CA TRP A 80 -23.13 14.76 -3.53
C TRP A 80 -23.88 13.64 -4.21
N LEU A 81 -23.58 12.42 -3.82
CA LEU A 81 -24.16 11.22 -4.42
C LEU A 81 -24.65 10.27 -3.34
N ARG A 82 -25.72 9.56 -3.65
CA ARG A 82 -26.18 8.39 -2.93
C ARG A 82 -25.95 7.19 -3.83
N TYR A 83 -25.31 6.16 -3.32
CA TYR A 83 -25.08 4.95 -4.09
C TYR A 83 -25.58 3.73 -3.33
N GLN A 84 -25.98 2.71 -4.08
CA GLN A 84 -26.37 1.42 -3.55
C GLN A 84 -25.14 0.50 -3.50
N SER A 85 -24.74 0.15 -2.29
CA SER A 85 -23.79 -0.93 -2.02
C SER A 85 -24.55 -2.26 -1.84
N ARG A 86 -23.82 -3.35 -1.59
CA ARG A 86 -24.40 -4.66 -1.27
C ARG A 86 -25.24 -4.65 0.01
N THR A 87 -24.88 -3.84 1.01
CA THR A 87 -25.58 -3.79 2.31
C THR A 87 -26.73 -2.78 2.34
N GLY A 88 -26.75 -1.82 1.42
CA GLY A 88 -27.74 -0.75 1.43
C GLY A 88 -27.26 0.53 0.77
N TYR A 89 -27.96 1.63 1.04
CA TYR A 89 -27.68 2.93 0.46
C TYR A 89 -26.72 3.76 1.32
N HIS A 90 -25.70 4.34 0.68
CA HIS A 90 -24.71 5.20 1.34
C HIS A 90 -24.68 6.57 0.68
N ASN A 91 -24.55 7.60 1.50
CA ASN A 91 -24.34 8.97 1.04
C ASN A 91 -22.85 9.28 1.00
N MET A 92 -22.40 9.99 -0.04
CA MET A 92 -21.00 10.32 -0.23
C MET A 92 -20.87 11.70 -0.87
N TYR A 93 -19.78 12.38 -0.50
CA TYR A 93 -19.36 13.64 -1.09
C TYR A 93 -17.98 13.49 -1.71
N LYS A 94 -17.84 13.84 -2.99
CA LYS A 94 -16.58 13.80 -3.75
C LYS A 94 -16.34 15.14 -4.44
N GLU A 95 -15.07 15.45 -4.68
CA GLU A 95 -14.63 16.66 -5.38
C GLU A 95 -13.75 16.25 -6.56
N TYR A 96 -14.02 16.81 -7.73
CA TYR A 96 -13.28 16.55 -8.97
C TYR A 96 -12.84 17.87 -9.58
N ARG A 97 -11.66 17.87 -10.22
CA ARG A 97 -11.13 19.01 -10.96
C ARG A 97 -11.23 18.69 -12.45
N ASP A 98 -12.05 19.45 -13.17
CA ASP A 98 -12.33 19.23 -14.58
C ASP A 98 -12.68 20.57 -15.25
N THR A 99 -12.72 20.63 -16.57
CA THR A 99 -13.19 21.80 -17.32
C THR A 99 -14.71 21.85 -17.42
N THR A 100 -15.38 20.69 -17.40
CA THR A 100 -16.84 20.59 -17.52
C THR A 100 -17.45 19.76 -16.41
N LEU A 101 -18.71 20.05 -16.07
CA LEU A 101 -19.45 19.23 -15.11
C LEU A 101 -19.69 17.79 -15.61
N ASN A 102 -19.81 17.59 -16.93
CA ASN A 102 -19.97 16.26 -17.53
C ASN A 102 -18.71 15.40 -17.34
N GLY A 103 -17.52 15.97 -17.55
CA GLY A 103 -16.25 15.30 -17.29
C GLY A 103 -16.09 14.92 -15.81
N ALA A 104 -16.45 15.82 -14.89
CA ALA A 104 -16.42 15.53 -13.46
C ALA A 104 -17.34 14.36 -13.06
N VAL A 105 -18.52 14.25 -13.66
CA VAL A 105 -19.45 13.15 -13.43
C VAL A 105 -18.96 11.83 -14.06
N GLU A 106 -18.31 11.88 -15.22
CA GLU A 106 -17.69 10.70 -15.84
C GLU A 106 -16.51 10.16 -15.04
N GLN A 107 -15.66 11.05 -14.52
CA GLN A 107 -14.60 10.69 -13.56
C GLN A 107 -15.19 10.05 -12.30
N MET A 108 -16.27 10.63 -11.76
CA MET A 108 -16.98 10.07 -10.60
C MET A 108 -17.52 8.67 -10.88
N TYR A 109 -18.18 8.45 -12.02
CA TYR A 109 -18.68 7.13 -12.39
C TYR A 109 -17.56 6.11 -12.51
N THR A 110 -16.44 6.48 -13.13
CA THR A 110 -15.27 5.59 -13.27
C THR A 110 -14.66 5.25 -11.91
N GLU A 111 -14.52 6.24 -11.02
CA GLU A 111 -14.00 6.02 -9.67
C GLU A 111 -14.96 5.16 -8.83
N MET A 112 -16.28 5.41 -8.90
CA MET A 112 -17.28 4.60 -8.19
C MET A 112 -17.33 3.16 -8.70
N ALA A 113 -17.13 2.95 -10.00
CA ALA A 113 -17.02 1.61 -10.59
C ALA A 113 -15.73 0.91 -10.13
N SER A 114 -14.61 1.61 -10.04
CA SER A 114 -13.32 1.02 -9.64
C SER A 114 -13.22 0.78 -8.13
N ARG A 115 -13.44 1.81 -7.31
CA ARG A 115 -13.22 1.76 -5.85
C ARG A 115 -14.36 1.14 -5.09
N HIS A 116 -15.59 1.42 -5.50
CA HIS A 116 -16.80 1.01 -4.79
C HIS A 116 -17.58 -0.08 -5.54
N ARG A 117 -17.13 -0.48 -6.75
CA ARG A 117 -17.75 -1.51 -7.58
C ARG A 117 -19.21 -1.25 -7.91
N VAL A 118 -19.58 0.02 -8.01
CA VAL A 118 -20.97 0.45 -8.21
C VAL A 118 -21.23 0.70 -9.68
N ARG A 119 -22.26 0.04 -10.23
CA ARG A 119 -22.75 0.31 -11.58
C ARG A 119 -23.43 1.67 -11.65
N HIS A 120 -23.35 2.35 -12.80
CA HIS A 120 -23.91 3.68 -13.03
C HIS A 120 -25.39 3.85 -12.63
N HIS A 121 -26.23 2.82 -12.79
CA HIS A 121 -27.65 2.88 -12.44
C HIS A 121 -27.91 2.79 -10.93
N CYS A 122 -26.93 2.31 -10.15
CA CYS A 122 -26.98 2.26 -8.69
C CYS A 122 -26.55 3.56 -8.03
N ILE A 123 -26.16 4.57 -8.80
CA ILE A 123 -25.69 5.87 -8.32
C ILE A 123 -26.76 6.93 -8.61
N GLN A 124 -27.09 7.70 -7.58
CA GLN A 124 -28.03 8.81 -7.63
C GLN A 124 -27.27 10.08 -7.25
N ILE A 125 -27.17 11.01 -8.19
CA ILE A 125 -26.55 12.31 -7.92
C ILE A 125 -27.61 13.19 -7.24
N ILE A 126 -27.34 13.60 -6.01
CA ILE A 126 -28.23 14.44 -5.20
C ILE A 126 -28.06 15.90 -5.61
N LYS A 127 -26.80 16.35 -5.65
CA LYS A 127 -26.45 17.75 -5.92
C LYS A 127 -25.08 17.83 -6.57
N THR A 128 -24.92 18.81 -7.43
CA THR A 128 -23.62 19.21 -8.00
C THR A 128 -23.45 20.71 -7.81
N ALA A 129 -22.25 21.15 -7.44
CA ALA A 129 -21.94 22.57 -7.34
C ALA A 129 -20.48 22.83 -7.71
N THR A 130 -20.20 23.99 -8.28
CA THR A 130 -18.84 24.48 -8.45
C THR A 130 -18.34 24.99 -7.10
N VAL A 131 -17.19 24.49 -6.64
CA VAL A 131 -16.63 24.79 -5.33
C VAL A 131 -15.41 25.70 -5.50
N PRO A 132 -15.37 26.88 -4.86
CA PRO A 132 -14.18 27.73 -4.84
C PRO A 132 -12.97 27.01 -4.25
N ALA A 133 -11.76 27.30 -4.73
CA ALA A 133 -10.53 26.63 -4.30
C ALA A 133 -10.31 26.66 -2.77
N LYS A 134 -10.72 27.76 -2.10
CA LYS A 134 -10.64 27.93 -0.64
C LYS A 134 -11.57 26.98 0.15
N LEU A 135 -12.69 26.57 -0.45
CA LEU A 135 -13.72 25.74 0.20
C LEU A 135 -13.58 24.25 -0.12
N CYS A 136 -12.65 23.87 -1.00
CA CYS A 136 -12.39 22.47 -1.32
C CYS A 136 -11.86 21.74 -0.09
N LYS A 137 -12.42 20.57 0.21
CA LYS A 137 -12.11 19.77 1.39
C LYS A 137 -11.18 18.60 1.10
N ARG A 138 -11.16 18.08 -0.14
CA ARG A 138 -10.40 16.87 -0.49
C ARG A 138 -8.95 17.17 -0.83
N GLU A 139 -8.01 16.54 -0.13
CA GLU A 139 -6.56 16.72 -0.33
C GLU A 139 -6.11 16.42 -1.77
N SER A 140 -6.72 15.41 -2.40
CA SER A 140 -6.47 15.05 -3.81
C SER A 140 -6.75 16.20 -4.78
N THR A 141 -7.66 17.11 -4.44
CA THR A 141 -8.00 18.29 -5.25
C THR A 141 -7.16 19.49 -4.82
N LYS A 142 -6.98 19.68 -3.50
CA LYS A 142 -6.20 20.80 -2.93
C LYS A 142 -4.75 20.82 -3.41
N GLN A 143 -4.13 19.65 -3.57
CA GLN A 143 -2.74 19.56 -4.04
C GLN A 143 -2.52 20.25 -5.39
N PHE A 144 -3.56 20.45 -6.20
CA PHE A 144 -3.50 21.06 -7.53
C PHE A 144 -3.78 22.58 -7.56
N HIS A 145 -3.96 23.22 -6.41
CA HIS A 145 -4.29 24.66 -6.34
C HIS A 145 -3.06 25.59 -6.40
N ASN A 146 -1.87 25.06 -6.14
CA ASN A 146 -0.65 25.85 -6.16
C ASN A 146 -0.23 26.18 -7.61
N SER A 147 0.01 27.45 -7.92
CA SER A 147 0.42 27.89 -9.26
C SER A 147 1.84 27.44 -9.64
N LYS A 148 2.67 27.08 -8.65
CA LYS A 148 4.07 26.67 -8.85
C LYS A 148 4.26 25.16 -8.98
N ILE A 149 3.17 24.38 -9.10
CA ILE A 149 3.26 22.92 -9.17
C ILE A 149 4.02 22.49 -10.42
N LYS A 150 5.00 21.62 -10.22
CA LYS A 150 5.75 20.95 -11.28
C LYS A 150 5.87 19.48 -10.89
N PHE A 151 5.58 18.58 -11.81
CA PHE A 151 5.77 17.14 -11.64
C PHE A 151 6.76 16.64 -12.68
N PRO A 152 7.82 15.91 -12.27
CA PRO A 152 8.72 15.28 -13.23
C PRO A 152 7.97 14.19 -13.99
N LEU A 153 8.20 14.11 -15.30
CA LEU A 153 7.62 13.06 -16.14
C LEU A 153 8.52 11.82 -16.06
N VAL A 154 8.39 11.07 -14.95
CA VAL A 154 9.31 9.97 -14.57
C VAL A 154 9.29 8.82 -15.58
N PHE A 155 8.13 8.55 -16.18
CA PHE A 155 7.97 7.48 -17.15
C PHE A 155 7.29 8.02 -18.42
N LYS A 156 8.02 8.03 -19.53
CA LYS A 156 7.44 8.36 -20.83
C LYS A 156 7.01 7.07 -21.54
N LYS A 157 5.71 6.78 -21.53
CA LYS A 157 5.17 5.68 -22.36
C LYS A 157 5.38 6.03 -23.83
N VAL A 158 6.29 5.33 -24.50
CA VAL A 158 6.54 5.51 -25.94
C VAL A 158 5.30 5.04 -26.71
N ARG A 159 4.58 6.00 -27.29
CA ARG A 159 3.48 5.73 -28.21
C ARG A 159 3.88 6.26 -29.59
N PRO A 160 3.67 5.50 -30.67
CA PRO A 160 3.90 6.02 -32.01
C PRO A 160 2.92 7.19 -32.26
N PRO A 161 3.35 8.28 -32.91
CA PRO A 161 2.49 9.44 -33.17
C PRO A 161 1.23 9.08 -33.97
N THR A 162 1.35 8.10 -34.87
CA THR A 162 0.25 7.57 -35.67
C THR A 162 0.33 6.05 -35.74
N ARG A 163 -0.80 5.39 -36.03
CA ARG A 163 -0.85 3.92 -36.15
C ARG A 163 0.03 3.39 -37.27
N LYS A 164 0.19 4.14 -38.37
CA LYS A 164 1.06 3.79 -39.51
C LYS A 164 2.54 3.66 -39.10
N LEU A 165 2.97 4.43 -38.10
CA LEU A 165 4.34 4.43 -37.58
C LEU A 165 4.56 3.39 -36.45
N LYS A 166 3.57 2.55 -36.17
CA LYS A 166 3.69 1.47 -35.18
C LYS A 166 4.43 0.30 -35.81
N THR A 167 5.62 0.00 -35.30
CA THR A 167 6.43 -1.15 -35.73
C THR A 167 6.62 -2.13 -34.56
N THR A 168 6.70 -3.42 -34.86
CA THR A 168 6.98 -4.47 -33.86
C THR A 168 8.43 -4.43 -33.40
N TYR A 169 9.34 -4.08 -34.32
CA TYR A 169 10.77 -3.97 -34.06
C TYR A 169 11.28 -2.56 -34.38
N LYS A 170 12.30 -2.14 -33.64
CA LYS A 170 13.08 -0.92 -33.89
C LYS A 170 14.55 -1.22 -33.63
N ALA A 171 15.43 -0.61 -34.44
CA ALA A 171 16.87 -0.80 -34.33
C ALA A 171 17.46 -0.30 -32.99
N THR A 172 16.76 0.59 -32.28
CA THR A 172 17.20 1.16 -31.02
C THR A 172 16.18 0.93 -29.91
N ARG A 173 16.68 0.66 -28.69
CA ARG A 173 15.84 0.52 -27.50
C ARG A 173 15.24 1.89 -27.13
N PRO A 174 13.94 1.97 -26.79
CA PRO A 174 13.33 3.22 -26.38
C PRO A 174 13.88 3.68 -25.04
N ASN A 175 14.28 4.95 -24.94
CA ASN A 175 14.61 5.54 -23.65
C ASN A 175 13.33 5.97 -22.92
N LEU A 176 13.04 5.29 -21.81
CA LEU A 176 11.84 5.52 -20.99
C LEU A 176 12.05 6.60 -19.91
N PHE A 177 13.31 6.94 -19.65
CA PHE A 177 13.71 7.97 -18.71
C PHE A 177 14.11 9.23 -19.47
N ILE A 178 13.51 10.35 -19.09
CA ILE A 178 14.16 11.63 -19.35
C ILE A 178 15.26 11.69 -18.29
N PHE A 179 16.51 11.37 -18.66
CA PHE A 179 17.64 11.87 -17.90
C PHE A 179 17.41 13.37 -17.84
N LEU A 180 17.10 13.88 -16.64
CA LEU A 180 17.08 15.30 -16.40
C LEU A 180 18.54 15.72 -16.58
N ALA A 181 18.92 16.04 -17.81
CA ALA A 181 20.11 16.79 -18.08
C ALA A 181 19.90 18.15 -17.41
N LEU A 182 20.20 18.22 -16.11
CA LEU A 182 20.68 19.42 -15.46
C LEU A 182 22.09 19.70 -16.00
N LEU A 183 22.22 19.78 -17.32
CA LEU A 183 23.28 20.51 -17.98
C LEU A 183 22.67 21.89 -18.24
N PRO A 184 23.17 22.96 -17.61
CA PRO A 184 22.88 24.28 -18.13
C PRO A 184 23.44 24.32 -19.55
N SER A 185 22.53 24.44 -20.51
CA SER A 185 22.83 24.76 -21.89
C SER A 185 23.62 26.06 -21.94
N ALA A 186 24.92 25.93 -22.17
CA ALA A 186 25.75 26.94 -22.82
C ALA A 186 26.47 26.27 -24.00
N ALA A 187 25.69 25.68 -24.91
CA ALA A 187 26.16 25.42 -26.26
C ALA A 187 25.67 26.59 -27.12
N CYS A 188 26.50 27.63 -27.16
CA CYS A 188 26.41 28.67 -28.17
C CYS A 188 26.73 28.01 -29.52
N SER A 189 25.85 28.23 -30.49
CA SER A 189 26.11 27.99 -31.89
C SER A 189 27.25 28.92 -32.35
N SER A 190 28.42 28.37 -32.65
CA SER A 190 29.36 29.02 -33.56
C SER A 190 30.30 27.98 -34.16
N VAL A 191 30.05 27.70 -35.44
CA VAL A 191 31.04 27.24 -36.40
C VAL A 191 32.31 28.09 -36.24
N PHE A 192 33.44 27.50 -35.84
CA PHE A 192 34.77 28.04 -36.15
C PHE A 192 35.80 26.91 -36.23
N VAL A 193 36.15 26.65 -37.48
CA VAL A 193 37.45 26.23 -38.04
C VAL A 193 38.58 25.98 -37.04
N LEU A 194 39.15 24.78 -37.13
CA LEU A 194 40.46 24.38 -36.61
C LEU A 194 41.58 25.37 -37.03
N LYS A 195 42.32 25.89 -36.06
CA LYS A 195 43.76 26.19 -36.22
C LYS A 195 44.50 25.90 -34.90
N PRO A 196 45.62 25.14 -34.92
CA PRO A 196 46.49 24.99 -33.76
C PRO A 196 47.47 26.16 -33.74
N ALA A 197 47.64 26.81 -32.58
CA ALA A 197 48.76 27.69 -32.32
C ALA A 197 49.43 27.23 -31.01
N ARG A 198 50.57 26.54 -31.16
CA ARG A 198 51.57 26.40 -30.10
C ARG A 198 52.07 27.80 -29.74
N ASN A 199 52.09 28.13 -28.45
CA ASN A 199 53.06 29.06 -27.89
C ASN A 199 53.46 28.55 -26.50
N HIS A 200 54.69 28.03 -26.42
CA HIS A 200 55.37 27.80 -25.15
C HIS A 200 55.74 29.16 -24.55
N ILE A 201 55.15 29.50 -23.39
CA ILE A 201 55.67 30.54 -22.52
C ILE A 201 56.24 29.82 -21.29
N VAL A 202 57.57 29.78 -21.21
CA VAL A 202 58.30 29.33 -20.03
C VAL A 202 58.25 30.47 -19.02
N ILE A 203 57.46 30.32 -17.95
CA ILE A 203 57.49 31.23 -16.80
C ILE A 203 58.42 30.63 -15.74
N LYS A 204 59.50 31.35 -15.42
CA LYS A 204 60.37 31.05 -14.27
C LYS A 204 59.54 31.18 -12.98
N HIS A 205 59.37 30.09 -12.24
CA HIS A 205 58.71 30.10 -10.93
C HIS A 205 59.63 30.78 -9.89
N ASN A 206 59.16 31.89 -9.31
CA ASN A 206 59.77 32.51 -8.13
C ASN A 206 59.32 31.77 -6.86
N GLN A 207 60.21 31.62 -5.86
CA GLN A 207 59.95 30.95 -4.57
C GLN A 207 58.68 31.43 -3.83
N GLY A 208 58.21 32.66 -4.06
CA GLY A 208 56.99 33.20 -3.45
C GLY A 208 55.67 32.64 -4.02
N ASP A 209 55.68 32.06 -5.21
CA ASP A 209 54.49 31.51 -5.87
C ASP A 209 54.19 30.07 -5.40
N ASP A 210 55.24 29.31 -5.07
CA ASP A 210 55.14 27.97 -4.48
C ASP A 210 54.56 28.00 -3.06
N GLN A 211 54.89 29.02 -2.26
CA GLN A 211 54.32 29.17 -0.92
C GLN A 211 52.81 29.44 -0.97
N LYS A 212 52.35 30.29 -1.90
CA LYS A 212 50.91 30.53 -2.13
C LYS A 212 50.21 29.28 -2.63
N ALA A 213 50.81 28.54 -3.57
CA ALA A 213 50.28 27.26 -4.05
C ALA A 213 50.12 26.22 -2.94
N ASN A 214 51.11 26.12 -2.03
CA ASN A 214 51.08 25.22 -0.89
C ASN A 214 49.97 25.60 0.11
N HIS A 215 49.77 26.90 0.39
CA HIS A 215 48.66 27.34 1.24
C HIS A 215 47.28 27.02 0.63
N ILE A 216 47.10 27.12 -0.69
CA ILE A 216 45.86 26.74 -1.37
C ILE A 216 45.62 25.22 -1.27
N ALA A 217 46.67 24.42 -1.43
CA ALA A 217 46.58 22.96 -1.28
C ALA A 217 46.19 22.55 0.15
N VAL A 218 46.82 23.13 1.17
CA VAL A 218 46.50 22.86 2.59
C VAL A 218 45.06 23.27 2.92
N HIS A 219 44.61 24.43 2.43
CA HIS A 219 43.22 24.86 2.56
C HIS A 219 42.24 23.85 1.95
N GLY A 220 42.54 23.38 0.73
CA GLY A 220 41.74 22.36 0.04
C GLY A 220 41.68 21.03 0.78
N ILE A 221 42.80 20.55 1.33
CA ILE A 221 42.88 19.30 2.09
C ILE A 221 42.09 19.39 3.40
N LEU A 222 42.20 20.50 4.13
CA LEU A 222 41.45 20.73 5.37
C LEU A 222 39.93 20.73 5.12
N LEU A 223 39.48 21.43 4.07
CA LEU A 223 38.06 21.49 3.73
C LEU A 223 37.53 20.18 3.14
N TRP A 224 38.35 19.44 2.41
CA TRP A 224 38.03 18.08 1.99
C TRP A 224 37.81 17.19 3.22
N ALA A 225 38.78 17.12 4.13
CA ALA A 225 38.70 16.27 5.33
C ALA A 225 37.46 16.61 6.18
N SER A 226 37.17 17.91 6.33
CA SER A 226 35.98 18.37 7.05
C SER A 226 34.67 18.06 6.30
N MET A 227 34.43 18.75 5.19
CA MET A 227 33.11 18.82 4.54
C MET A 227 32.87 17.68 3.57
N GLY A 228 33.94 17.14 2.99
CA GLY A 228 33.89 16.01 2.08
C GLY A 228 33.84 14.65 2.77
N PHE A 229 34.43 14.52 3.97
CA PHE A 229 34.56 13.23 4.67
C PHE A 229 33.87 13.20 6.04
N LEU A 230 34.34 13.97 7.02
CA LEU A 230 33.86 13.84 8.41
C LEU A 230 32.37 14.24 8.56
N MET A 231 31.94 15.30 7.87
CA MET A 231 30.57 15.80 7.96
C MET A 231 29.53 14.76 7.51
N PRO A 232 29.64 14.11 6.33
CA PRO A 232 28.68 13.07 5.97
C PRO A 232 28.93 11.73 6.69
N VAL A 233 30.16 11.40 7.11
CA VAL A 233 30.41 10.23 7.99
C VAL A 233 29.66 10.36 9.31
N GLY A 234 29.64 11.55 9.91
CA GLY A 234 28.84 11.82 11.10
C GLY A 234 27.36 11.51 10.87
N ILE A 235 26.78 11.87 9.72
CA ILE A 235 25.38 11.56 9.38
C ILE A 235 25.15 10.04 9.24
N LEU A 236 26.08 9.32 8.61
CA LEU A 236 26.00 7.86 8.47
C LEU A 236 26.03 7.15 9.83
N LEU A 237 26.85 7.63 10.78
CA LEU A 237 26.98 7.03 12.12
C LEU A 237 25.70 7.12 12.96
N ILE A 238 25.02 8.27 12.97
CA ILE A 238 23.78 8.42 13.75
C ILE A 238 22.62 7.60 13.16
N ARG A 239 22.63 7.38 11.85
CA ARG A 239 21.61 6.60 11.14
C ARG A 239 21.74 5.09 11.38
N LEU A 240 22.98 4.59 11.55
CA LEU A 240 23.21 3.21 12.02
C LEU A 240 22.55 2.93 13.37
N SER A 241 22.41 3.97 14.21
CA SER A 241 21.89 3.85 15.55
C SER A 241 20.37 3.63 15.64
N THR A 242 19.59 3.96 14.61
CA THR A 242 18.12 3.88 14.65
C THR A 242 17.56 2.50 14.29
N LYS A 243 18.41 1.53 13.94
CA LYS A 243 17.98 0.21 13.43
C LYS A 243 18.00 -0.93 14.45
N HIS A 244 18.74 -0.81 15.55
CA HIS A 244 18.81 -1.85 16.57
C HIS A 244 18.08 -1.40 17.84
N GLU A 245 16.82 -1.84 17.98
CA GLU A 245 15.91 -1.46 19.07
C GLU A 245 16.23 -2.16 20.41
N SER A 246 17.13 -3.16 20.41
CA SER A 246 17.32 -4.05 21.57
C SER A 246 18.30 -3.57 22.65
N GLN A 247 19.17 -2.57 22.41
CA GLN A 247 20.19 -2.18 23.41
C GLN A 247 20.34 -0.66 23.60
N ARG A 248 19.83 -0.15 24.74
CA ARG A 248 19.84 1.26 25.15
C ARG A 248 21.26 1.86 25.31
N THR A 249 22.27 1.04 25.56
CA THR A 249 23.69 1.45 25.70
C THR A 249 24.33 1.76 24.36
N ARG A 250 24.08 0.96 23.31
CA ARG A 250 24.62 1.16 21.96
C ARG A 250 24.14 2.47 21.33
N LEU A 251 22.88 2.85 21.55
CA LEU A 251 22.31 4.13 21.10
C LEU A 251 23.05 5.35 21.66
N LYS A 252 23.57 5.27 22.89
CA LYS A 252 24.37 6.35 23.49
C LYS A 252 25.74 6.43 22.82
N VAL A 253 26.39 5.30 22.55
CA VAL A 253 27.72 5.25 21.91
C VAL A 253 27.70 5.91 20.52
N PHE A 254 26.76 5.54 19.65
CA PHE A 254 26.67 6.14 18.32
C PHE A 254 26.31 7.63 18.35
N PHE A 255 25.54 8.06 19.35
CA PHE A 255 25.26 9.49 19.56
C PHE A 255 26.52 10.28 19.93
N TYR A 256 27.33 9.78 20.87
CA TYR A 256 28.58 10.45 21.24
C TYR A 256 29.60 10.42 20.10
N LEU A 257 29.71 9.29 19.38
CA LEU A 257 30.59 9.19 18.23
C LEU A 257 30.21 10.17 17.12
N HIS A 258 28.90 10.30 16.81
CA HIS A 258 28.39 11.33 15.92
C HIS A 258 28.80 12.73 16.39
N ALA A 259 28.59 13.05 17.66
CA ALA A 259 28.92 14.37 18.20
C ALA A 259 30.44 14.68 18.09
N VAL A 260 31.31 13.73 18.44
CA VAL A 260 32.77 13.90 18.35
C VAL A 260 33.21 14.13 16.91
N VAL A 261 32.75 13.31 15.96
CA VAL A 261 33.08 13.47 14.54
C VAL A 261 32.61 14.82 13.99
N GLN A 262 31.42 15.28 14.39
CA GLN A 262 30.87 16.57 13.98
C GLN A 262 31.65 17.76 14.56
N VAL A 263 32.08 17.68 15.81
CA VAL A 263 32.94 18.72 16.42
C VAL A 263 34.29 18.78 15.71
N CYS A 264 34.93 17.64 15.43
CA CYS A 264 36.18 17.58 14.68
C CYS A 264 36.03 18.19 13.27
N ALA A 265 34.92 17.93 12.57
CA ALA A 265 34.64 18.55 11.28
C ALA A 265 34.59 20.09 11.38
N VAL A 266 33.82 20.63 12.34
CA VAL A 266 33.71 22.09 12.54
C VAL A 266 35.05 22.75 12.84
N LEU A 267 35.90 22.10 13.65
CA LEU A 267 37.24 22.60 13.97
C LEU A 267 38.15 22.66 12.73
N LEU A 268 38.15 21.62 11.91
CA LEU A 268 38.94 21.59 10.66
C LEU A 268 38.42 22.60 9.62
N ALA A 269 37.10 22.74 9.48
CA ALA A 269 36.52 23.77 8.62
C ALA A 269 36.89 25.19 9.09
N THR A 270 36.97 25.40 10.41
CA THR A 270 37.39 26.68 11.00
C THR A 270 38.86 26.97 10.73
N ALA A 271 39.74 25.98 10.89
CA ALA A 271 41.14 26.11 10.51
C ALA A 271 41.29 26.45 9.01
N GLY A 272 40.54 25.77 8.15
CA GLY A 272 40.51 26.03 6.71
C GLY A 272 40.01 27.45 6.37
N ALA A 273 38.95 27.92 7.04
CA ALA A 273 38.42 29.27 6.86
C ALA A 273 39.40 30.36 7.34
N VAL A 274 40.06 30.16 8.49
CA VAL A 274 41.08 31.10 9.01
C VAL A 274 42.28 31.17 8.05
N LEU A 275 42.73 30.02 7.55
CA LEU A 275 43.79 29.97 6.54
C LEU A 275 43.39 30.74 5.26
N SER A 276 42.11 30.64 4.87
CA SER A 276 41.59 31.38 3.71
C SER A 276 41.54 32.89 3.93
N ILE A 277 41.21 33.32 5.15
CA ILE A 277 41.09 34.74 5.49
C ILE A 277 42.48 35.39 5.58
N ARG A 278 43.46 34.69 6.16
CA ARG A 278 44.82 35.23 6.35
C ARG A 278 45.66 35.26 5.08
N ASN A 279 45.53 34.25 4.22
CA ASN A 279 46.52 34.00 3.16
C ASN A 279 46.02 34.27 1.74
N PHE A 280 44.73 34.57 1.54
CA PHE A 280 44.17 34.85 0.20
C PHE A 280 43.47 36.21 0.13
N GLU A 281 43.55 36.86 -1.03
CA GLU A 281 42.76 38.05 -1.34
C GLU A 281 41.27 37.66 -1.49
N ASN A 282 40.47 38.02 -0.48
CA ASN A 282 39.05 37.67 -0.40
C ASN A 282 38.17 38.70 -1.12
N ALA A 283 38.36 38.85 -2.44
CA ALA A 283 37.51 39.71 -3.26
C ALA A 283 36.07 39.16 -3.47
N PHE A 284 35.77 37.94 -3.01
CA PHE A 284 34.47 37.24 -3.15
C PHE A 284 33.87 37.17 -4.58
N ASN A 285 34.67 37.42 -5.61
CA ASN A 285 34.23 37.39 -7.01
C ASN A 285 34.02 35.96 -7.54
N ASN A 286 34.54 34.95 -6.85
CA ASN A 286 34.42 33.55 -7.25
C ASN A 286 33.24 32.85 -6.58
N CYS A 287 32.52 32.02 -7.36
CA CYS A 287 31.41 31.19 -6.87
C CYS A 287 31.81 30.33 -5.66
N HIS A 288 33.01 29.73 -5.69
CA HIS A 288 33.55 28.92 -4.59
C HIS A 288 33.70 29.71 -3.26
N GLN A 289 34.18 30.95 -3.30
CA GLN A 289 34.36 31.78 -2.10
C GLN A 289 33.00 32.19 -1.49
N ARG A 290 32.02 32.54 -2.33
CA ARG A 290 30.65 32.90 -1.89
C ARG A 290 29.92 31.72 -1.27
N VAL A 291 29.99 30.56 -1.93
CA VAL A 291 29.39 29.32 -1.41
C VAL A 291 30.11 28.87 -0.14
N GLY A 292 31.44 28.98 -0.09
CA GLY A 292 32.25 28.66 1.10
C GLY A 292 31.88 29.50 2.33
N LEU A 293 31.70 30.82 2.18
CA LEU A 293 31.29 31.69 3.28
C LEU A 293 29.88 31.36 3.78
N ALA A 294 28.93 31.14 2.87
CA ALA A 294 27.56 30.76 3.22
C ALA A 294 27.51 29.39 3.95
N LEU A 295 28.31 28.44 3.50
CA LEU A 295 28.50 27.13 4.15
C LEU A 295 29.05 27.27 5.56
N TYR A 296 30.06 28.12 5.76
CA TYR A 296 30.67 28.35 7.07
C TYR A 296 29.65 28.92 8.06
N GLY A 297 28.85 29.91 7.64
CA GLY A 297 27.75 30.45 8.46
C GLY A 297 26.68 29.41 8.79
N ALA A 298 26.24 28.61 7.80
CA ALA A 298 25.26 27.54 8.01
C ALA A 298 25.77 26.45 8.98
N MET A 299 27.07 26.15 8.94
CA MET A 299 27.70 25.19 9.85
C MET A 299 27.64 25.64 11.31
N TYR A 300 27.94 26.91 11.60
CA TYR A 300 27.80 27.43 12.97
C TYR A 300 26.34 27.52 13.41
N LEU A 301 25.42 27.81 12.49
CA LEU A 301 23.99 27.71 12.78
C LEU A 301 23.60 26.29 13.19
N GLN A 302 24.13 25.26 12.51
CA GLN A 302 23.92 23.85 12.86
C GLN A 302 24.43 23.55 14.27
N VAL A 303 25.61 24.05 14.66
CA VAL A 303 26.16 23.91 16.02
C VAL A 303 25.27 24.58 17.07
N LEU A 304 24.81 25.82 16.81
CA LEU A 304 23.90 26.54 17.71
C LEU A 304 22.58 25.78 17.91
N THR A 305 22.08 25.16 16.84
CA THR A 305 20.88 24.32 16.95
C THR A 305 21.14 23.08 17.79
N ALA A 306 22.33 22.49 17.69
CA ALA A 306 22.72 21.32 18.49
C ALA A 306 22.74 21.63 20.00
N PHE A 307 23.18 22.83 20.41
CA PHE A 307 23.15 23.25 21.81
C PHE A 307 21.74 23.56 22.33
N ARG A 308 20.85 24.09 21.50
CA ARG A 308 19.44 24.36 21.86
C ARG A 308 18.53 23.13 21.80
N ARG A 309 19.08 21.95 22.06
CA ARG A 309 18.40 20.66 21.98
C ARG A 309 17.28 20.52 23.05
N PRO A 310 15.99 20.42 22.66
CA PRO A 310 14.89 20.28 23.64
C PRO A 310 14.84 18.90 24.32
N ARG A 311 14.24 18.84 25.52
CA ARG A 311 14.00 17.58 26.28
C ARG A 311 13.09 16.62 25.50
N ARG A 312 13.32 15.31 25.66
CA ARG A 312 12.53 14.23 25.01
C ARG A 312 11.05 14.31 25.45
N GLY A 313 10.12 14.13 24.52
CA GLY A 313 8.66 14.13 24.77
C GLY A 313 7.90 15.43 24.44
N SER A 314 8.60 16.51 24.07
CA SER A 314 7.96 17.80 23.72
C SER A 314 7.69 17.95 22.21
N LYS A 315 6.64 18.70 21.81
CA LYS A 315 6.40 19.04 20.39
C LYS A 315 7.58 19.82 19.76
N ALA A 316 8.27 20.64 20.56
CA ALA A 316 9.49 21.35 20.17
C ALA A 316 10.63 20.40 19.75
N ARG A 317 10.71 19.19 20.34
CA ARG A 317 11.71 18.17 19.97
C ARG A 317 11.57 17.72 18.52
N CYS A 318 10.33 17.56 18.04
CA CYS A 318 10.03 17.12 16.69
C CYS A 318 10.44 18.19 15.67
N ILE A 319 10.04 19.44 15.91
CA ILE A 319 10.39 20.59 15.05
C ILE A 319 11.92 20.77 14.99
N TRP A 320 12.58 20.74 16.15
CA TRP A 320 14.03 20.81 16.25
C TRP A 320 14.72 19.69 15.46
N TYR A 321 14.23 18.45 15.57
CA TYR A 321 14.80 17.30 14.88
C TYR A 321 14.71 17.46 13.35
N ILE A 322 13.55 17.86 12.84
CA ILE A 322 13.35 18.10 11.40
C ILE A 322 14.29 19.21 10.92
N PHE A 323 14.37 20.32 11.65
CA PHE A 323 15.24 21.44 11.30
C PHE A 323 16.72 21.03 11.28
N HIS A 324 17.21 20.41 12.35
CA HIS A 324 18.59 19.96 12.48
C HIS A 324 18.97 18.91 11.44
N TRP A 325 18.05 18.01 11.11
CA TRP A 325 18.26 16.98 10.08
C TRP A 325 18.34 17.58 8.67
N ILE A 326 17.39 18.46 8.30
CA ILE A 326 17.38 19.12 6.98
C ILE A 326 18.63 19.98 6.81
N LEU A 327 18.94 20.81 7.81
CA LEU A 327 20.07 21.73 7.76
C LEU A 327 21.41 20.97 7.66
N GLY A 328 21.62 19.93 8.48
CA GLY A 328 22.84 19.10 8.44
C GLY A 328 23.03 18.36 7.11
N THR A 329 21.95 17.85 6.52
CA THR A 329 21.99 17.17 5.22
C THR A 329 22.31 18.17 4.09
N ALA A 330 21.70 19.36 4.11
CA ALA A 330 21.97 20.41 3.14
C ALA A 330 23.43 20.89 3.20
N ILE A 331 23.98 21.08 4.41
CA ILE A 331 25.38 21.46 4.62
C ILE A 331 26.34 20.42 4.03
N SER A 332 26.04 19.13 4.22
CA SER A 332 26.85 18.04 3.68
C SER A 332 26.84 18.00 2.15
N PHE A 333 25.66 18.14 1.54
CA PHE A 333 25.52 18.14 0.08
C PHE A 333 26.19 19.34 -0.58
N VAL A 334 25.92 20.54 -0.05
CA VAL A 334 26.52 21.79 -0.57
C VAL A 334 28.04 21.81 -0.28
N GLY A 335 28.48 21.19 0.82
CA GLY A 335 29.89 20.98 1.15
C GLY A 335 30.64 20.15 0.10
N ILE A 336 30.09 19.00 -0.30
CA ILE A 336 30.66 18.16 -1.37
C ILE A 336 30.74 18.94 -2.70
N PHE A 337 29.67 19.67 -3.05
CA PHE A 337 29.67 20.52 -4.25
C PHE A 337 30.75 21.60 -4.18
N ASN A 338 30.94 22.22 -3.01
CA ASN A 338 31.95 23.26 -2.82
C ASN A 338 33.38 22.72 -2.91
N THR A 339 33.63 21.47 -2.52
CA THR A 339 34.93 20.82 -2.72
C THR A 339 35.25 20.63 -4.21
N TYR A 340 34.27 20.25 -5.04
CA TYR A 340 34.47 20.17 -6.49
C TYR A 340 34.75 21.53 -7.13
N THR A 341 34.04 22.59 -6.72
CA THR A 341 34.33 23.95 -7.20
C THR A 341 35.71 24.43 -6.73
N GLY A 342 36.15 24.02 -5.54
CA GLY A 342 37.49 24.27 -4.99
C GLY A 342 38.60 23.57 -5.78
N LEU A 343 38.43 22.29 -6.13
CA LEU A 343 39.38 21.55 -6.97
C LEU A 343 39.53 22.17 -8.36
N LYS A 344 38.42 22.64 -8.95
CA LYS A 344 38.43 23.40 -10.21
C LYS A 344 39.17 24.74 -10.06
N ALA A 345 38.93 25.45 -8.96
CA ALA A 345 39.63 26.70 -8.66
C ALA A 345 41.15 26.49 -8.43
N TYR A 346 41.54 25.39 -7.80
CA TYR A 346 42.94 24.99 -7.61
C TYR A 346 43.65 24.74 -8.94
N HIS A 347 43.02 23.99 -9.85
CA HIS A 347 43.57 23.76 -11.20
C HIS A 347 43.81 25.07 -11.96
N ILE A 348 42.83 25.99 -11.90
CA ILE A 348 42.92 27.28 -12.61
C ILE A 348 43.98 28.20 -12.00
N LYS A 349 44.11 28.24 -10.66
CA LYS A 349 45.03 29.16 -9.97
C LYS A 349 46.46 28.68 -9.89
N THR A 350 46.69 27.37 -9.86
CA THR A 350 48.03 26.79 -9.66
C THR A 350 48.58 26.15 -10.94
N SER A 351 47.78 26.06 -12.02
CA SER A 351 48.12 25.36 -13.27
C SER A 351 48.58 23.91 -13.09
N ARG A 352 48.35 23.33 -11.90
CA ARG A 352 48.68 21.94 -11.55
C ARG A 352 47.51 21.04 -11.87
N ASN A 353 47.81 19.82 -12.33
CA ASN A 353 46.80 18.83 -12.65
C ASN A 353 46.02 18.40 -11.38
N ALA A 354 44.70 18.63 -11.37
CA ALA A 354 43.80 18.29 -10.26
C ALA A 354 43.03 16.97 -10.50
N THR A 355 43.32 16.27 -11.61
CA THR A 355 42.57 15.07 -12.03
C THR A 355 42.66 13.95 -11.00
N LEU A 356 43.87 13.67 -10.48
CA LEU A 356 44.07 12.63 -9.47
C LEU A 356 43.26 12.90 -8.19
N TRP A 357 43.31 14.13 -7.69
CA TRP A 357 42.52 14.58 -6.54
C TRP A 357 41.01 14.49 -6.80
N THR A 358 40.57 14.81 -8.01
CA THR A 358 39.16 14.72 -8.40
C THR A 358 38.68 13.26 -8.47
N ILE A 359 39.51 12.35 -8.97
CA ILE A 359 39.20 10.91 -9.01
C ILE A 359 39.09 10.35 -7.58
N LEU A 360 40.08 10.63 -6.73
CA LEU A 360 40.08 10.17 -5.33
C LEU A 360 38.86 10.69 -4.56
N PHE A 361 38.52 11.98 -4.73
CA PHE A 361 37.34 12.55 -4.08
C PHE A 361 36.04 11.92 -4.59
N THR A 362 35.94 11.69 -5.89
CA THR A 362 34.75 11.07 -6.49
C THR A 362 34.57 9.61 -6.06
N ALA A 363 35.67 8.86 -5.96
CA ALA A 363 35.66 7.50 -5.43
C ALA A 363 35.22 7.48 -3.95
N GLN A 364 35.72 8.41 -3.13
CA GLN A 364 35.30 8.55 -1.74
C GLN A 364 33.79 8.84 -1.61
N VAL A 365 33.26 9.81 -2.36
CA VAL A 365 31.83 10.15 -2.35
C VAL A 365 30.98 8.96 -2.83
N GLY A 366 31.44 8.24 -3.86
CA GLY A 366 30.81 7.02 -4.35
C GLY A 366 30.75 5.91 -3.30
N LEU A 367 31.85 5.70 -2.56
CA LEU A 367 31.91 4.73 -1.45
C LEU A 367 30.94 5.11 -0.32
N MET A 368 30.86 6.39 0.03
CA MET A 368 29.93 6.88 1.05
C MET A 368 28.46 6.73 0.62
N ALA A 369 28.15 6.96 -0.65
CA ALA A 369 26.82 6.70 -1.21
C ALA A 369 26.48 5.21 -1.24
N PHE A 370 27.46 4.35 -1.53
CA PHE A 370 27.30 2.90 -1.46
C PHE A 370 26.97 2.43 -0.03
N PHE A 371 27.71 2.88 0.98
CA PHE A 371 27.39 2.58 2.38
C PHE A 371 26.02 3.11 2.80
N TYR A 372 25.64 4.31 2.35
CA TYR A 372 24.30 4.86 2.58
C TYR A 372 23.18 3.95 2.04
N LEU A 373 23.34 3.44 0.81
CA LEU A 373 22.36 2.54 0.18
C LEU A 373 22.34 1.15 0.84
N ILE A 374 23.50 0.61 1.21
CA ILE A 374 23.61 -0.66 1.95
C ILE A 374 22.88 -0.57 3.29
N GLN A 375 23.02 0.54 4.02
CA GLN A 375 22.35 0.72 5.30
C GLN A 375 20.83 0.50 5.18
N ASP A 376 20.19 1.00 4.12
CA ASP A 376 18.75 0.83 3.88
C ASP A 376 18.37 -0.60 3.48
N LYS A 377 19.27 -1.35 2.84
CA LYS A 377 19.04 -2.73 2.39
C LYS A 377 19.57 -3.80 3.35
N TRP A 378 20.26 -3.42 4.43
CA TRP A 378 20.90 -4.34 5.36
C TRP A 378 19.93 -5.36 5.96
N ASP A 379 18.73 -4.93 6.36
CA ASP A 379 17.70 -5.80 6.95
C ASP A 379 17.14 -6.80 5.93
N TYR A 380 17.15 -6.43 4.65
CA TYR A 380 16.75 -7.31 3.55
C TYR A 380 17.85 -8.35 3.25
N ILE A 381 19.12 -7.94 3.27
CA ILE A 381 20.27 -8.81 3.01
C ILE A 381 20.47 -9.81 4.16
N GLN A 382 20.34 -9.38 5.42
CA GLN A 382 20.40 -10.26 6.60
C GLN A 382 19.32 -11.36 6.53
N LYS A 383 18.09 -11.01 6.12
CA LYS A 383 17.00 -11.98 5.95
C LYS A 383 17.24 -12.99 4.83
N GLN A 384 18.07 -12.67 3.83
CA GLN A 384 18.45 -13.60 2.77
C GLN A 384 19.70 -14.44 3.14
N GLY A 385 20.65 -13.88 3.89
CA GLY A 385 21.86 -14.58 4.32
C GLY A 385 21.63 -15.70 5.34
N VAL A 386 20.58 -15.58 6.17
CA VAL A 386 20.16 -16.64 7.12
C VAL A 386 19.59 -17.87 6.41
N VAL A 387 19.24 -17.77 5.11
CA VAL A 387 18.78 -18.92 4.30
C VAL A 387 19.95 -19.71 3.70
N GLN A 388 21.17 -19.16 3.63
CA GLN A 388 22.34 -19.80 2.99
C GLN A 388 23.38 -20.37 3.95
N THR A 389 23.35 -20.01 5.23
CA THR A 389 24.24 -20.61 6.25
C THR A 389 23.46 -21.65 7.05
N GLY A 390 23.42 -22.87 6.52
CA GLY A 390 23.11 -24.04 7.32
C GLY A 390 24.17 -24.16 8.41
N ASN A 391 23.75 -24.01 9.66
CA ASN A 391 24.46 -24.53 10.81
C ASN A 391 23.42 -25.04 11.82
N GLU A 392 23.65 -26.27 12.27
CA GLU A 392 22.86 -27.03 13.22
C GLU A 392 22.54 -26.27 14.52
N PRO A 393 21.45 -26.65 15.22
CA PRO A 393 21.07 -26.02 16.47
C PRO A 393 22.00 -26.49 17.61
N ASN A 394 23.04 -25.72 17.90
CA ASN A 394 23.79 -25.89 19.14
C ASN A 394 22.97 -25.38 20.33
N ASN A 395 22.65 -26.34 21.20
CA ASN A 395 22.26 -26.24 22.61
C ASN A 395 22.43 -24.86 23.25
N VAL A 396 21.30 -24.19 23.52
CA VAL A 396 21.23 -23.17 24.57
C VAL A 396 20.48 -23.78 25.74
N THR A 397 21.26 -24.05 26.78
CA THR A 397 20.89 -24.43 28.13
C THR A 397 19.76 -23.55 28.67
N LEU A 398 18.64 -24.18 29.04
CA LEU A 398 17.61 -23.60 29.88
C LEU A 398 18.13 -23.55 31.32
N SER A 399 18.09 -22.36 31.93
CA SER A 399 18.11 -22.18 33.38
C SER A 399 16.85 -21.42 33.81
N PRO A 400 16.31 -21.71 35.00
CA PRO A 400 14.87 -21.83 35.21
C PRO A 400 14.15 -20.51 35.48
N LEU A 401 12.86 -20.50 35.12
CA LEU A 401 11.86 -19.57 35.64
C LEU A 401 11.80 -19.65 37.17
N SER A 402 12.06 -18.53 37.84
CA SER A 402 11.58 -18.28 39.19
C SER A 402 10.25 -17.52 39.12
N SER A 403 9.24 -18.13 39.71
CA SER A 403 7.90 -17.67 40.00
C SER A 403 7.81 -16.23 40.51
N VAL A 404 6.86 -15.46 39.97
CA VAL A 404 6.26 -14.35 40.71
C VAL A 404 4.75 -14.54 40.70
N GLN A 405 4.24 -14.74 41.92
CA GLN A 405 2.87 -15.06 42.25
C GLN A 405 1.90 -13.93 41.91
N VAL A 406 0.71 -14.35 41.48
CA VAL A 406 -0.51 -13.57 41.50
C VAL A 406 -0.90 -13.30 42.96
N ASN A 407 -1.05 -12.02 43.33
CA ASN A 407 -1.76 -11.65 44.56
C ASN A 407 -2.83 -10.61 44.24
N THR A 408 -4.07 -11.09 44.28
CA THR A 408 -5.30 -10.32 44.51
C THR A 408 -5.36 -9.88 45.97
N GLN A 409 -5.52 -8.57 46.22
CA GLN A 409 -6.14 -8.07 47.45
C GLN A 409 -7.02 -6.86 47.14
N THR A 410 -8.31 -7.05 47.42
CA THR A 410 -9.33 -6.05 47.74
C THR A 410 -8.96 -5.25 48.98
N GLU A 411 -9.29 -3.96 49.02
CA GLU A 411 -9.79 -3.30 50.24
C GLU A 411 -10.50 -1.97 49.93
N ASP A 412 -11.54 -1.74 50.72
CA ASP A 412 -12.64 -0.78 50.56
C ASP A 412 -12.37 0.62 51.14
N ASN A 413 -13.07 1.59 50.53
CA ASN A 413 -13.64 2.85 51.05
C ASN A 413 -12.92 3.67 52.15
N LYS A 414 -12.71 4.97 51.83
CA LYS A 414 -13.23 6.10 52.64
C LYS A 414 -13.26 7.44 51.88
N ASN A 415 -14.39 8.13 52.06
CA ASN A 415 -14.79 9.43 51.52
C ASN A 415 -13.80 10.58 51.79
N LYS A 416 -13.61 11.47 50.79
CA LYS A 416 -13.73 12.93 50.98
C LYS A 416 -13.83 13.67 49.65
N ALA A 417 -14.67 14.71 49.68
CA ALA A 417 -15.15 15.52 48.57
C ALA A 417 -14.09 16.47 47.97
N ASP A 418 -14.45 16.94 46.77
CA ASP A 418 -14.06 18.19 46.08
C ASP A 418 -12.61 18.38 45.62
N GLY A 419 -12.47 18.57 44.31
CA GLY A 419 -11.25 19.12 43.70
C GLY A 419 -11.04 18.70 42.25
N ALA A 420 -11.66 19.42 41.33
CA ALA A 420 -11.42 19.30 39.89
C ALA A 420 -9.92 19.31 39.53
N ARG A 421 -9.49 18.34 38.70
CA ARG A 421 -8.33 18.44 37.79
C ARG A 421 -8.36 17.26 36.78
N THR A 422 -8.98 17.49 35.63
CA THR A 422 -8.87 16.60 34.46
C THR A 422 -7.55 16.87 33.73
N GLY A 423 -6.74 15.83 33.57
CA GLY A 423 -5.60 15.83 32.65
C GLY A 423 -6.07 15.71 31.19
N PRO A 424 -5.33 16.24 30.19
CA PRO A 424 -5.78 16.24 28.81
C PRO A 424 -5.43 14.91 28.14
N GLY A 425 -6.41 14.16 27.62
CA GLY A 425 -6.08 13.14 26.61
C GLY A 425 -7.09 12.10 26.18
N GLU A 426 -8.09 11.71 26.98
CA GLU A 426 -9.05 10.67 26.57
C GLU A 426 -10.49 11.11 26.84
N THR A 427 -11.18 11.54 25.79
CA THR A 427 -12.62 11.76 25.80
C THR A 427 -13.30 10.61 25.07
N SER A 428 -13.88 9.67 25.80
CA SER A 428 -14.86 8.73 25.25
C SER A 428 -16.27 9.26 25.49
N TRP A 429 -17.14 9.25 24.48
CA TRP A 429 -18.54 9.68 24.63
C TRP A 429 -19.49 8.79 23.83
N ILE A 430 -20.76 8.79 24.20
CA ILE A 430 -21.80 8.03 23.51
C ILE A 430 -22.46 8.95 22.47
N GLY A 431 -22.47 8.53 21.21
CA GLY A 431 -23.09 9.27 20.14
C GLY A 431 -24.62 9.18 20.16
N PRO A 432 -25.32 10.03 19.38
CA PRO A 432 -26.79 10.01 19.27
C PRO A 432 -27.36 8.67 18.75
N ASP A 433 -26.51 7.81 18.20
CA ASP A 433 -26.82 6.47 17.71
C ASP A 433 -26.56 5.36 18.74
N GLY A 434 -26.22 5.72 19.99
CA GLY A 434 -25.93 4.80 21.09
C GLY A 434 -24.54 4.16 21.02
N LYS A 435 -23.68 4.53 20.07
CA LYS A 435 -22.34 3.95 19.92
C LYS A 435 -21.31 4.69 20.77
N LYS A 436 -20.35 3.95 21.36
CA LYS A 436 -19.25 4.53 22.15
C LYS A 436 -18.11 4.94 21.21
N TYR A 437 -17.86 6.24 21.14
CA TYR A 437 -16.80 6.83 20.33
C TYR A 437 -15.56 7.10 21.19
N HIS A 438 -14.39 6.90 20.61
CA HIS A 438 -13.13 7.36 21.18
C HIS A 438 -12.25 7.99 20.09
N SER A 439 -11.32 8.82 20.53
CA SER A 439 -10.32 9.48 19.69
C SER A 439 -8.97 9.33 20.37
N HIS A 440 -8.02 8.73 19.68
CA HIS A 440 -6.61 8.79 20.04
C HIS A 440 -5.93 9.78 19.09
N ASP A 441 -5.04 10.61 19.63
CA ASP A 441 -4.14 11.49 18.88
C ASP A 441 -4.79 12.58 18.00
N GLY A 442 -6.03 13.02 18.32
CA GLY A 442 -6.68 14.13 17.61
C GLY A 442 -7.15 13.79 16.19
N LEU A 443 -7.26 12.50 15.86
CA LEU A 443 -7.95 12.00 14.67
C LEU A 443 -9.47 12.00 14.89
N ALA A 444 -10.23 11.97 13.78
CA ALA A 444 -11.69 11.93 13.83
C ALA A 444 -12.17 10.76 14.70
N PRO A 445 -13.14 10.99 15.61
CA PRO A 445 -13.64 9.95 16.50
C PRO A 445 -14.19 8.78 15.68
N HIS A 446 -13.74 7.57 16.02
CA HIS A 446 -14.20 6.34 15.40
C HIS A 446 -14.85 5.44 16.43
N SER A 447 -15.82 4.66 15.97
CA SER A 447 -16.41 3.57 16.75
C SER A 447 -15.91 2.26 16.15
N HIS A 448 -15.29 1.41 16.96
CA HIS A 448 -15.26 -0.01 16.64
C HIS A 448 -16.61 -0.58 17.06
N GLU A 449 -17.36 -1.20 16.15
CA GLU A 449 -18.29 -2.23 16.60
C GLU A 449 -17.42 -3.35 17.14
N PRO A 450 -17.50 -3.70 18.44
CA PRO A 450 -16.84 -4.89 18.91
C PRO A 450 -17.42 -6.06 18.10
N ILE A 451 -16.58 -6.82 17.42
CA ILE A 451 -16.97 -8.14 16.97
C ILE A 451 -17.08 -8.97 18.26
N TYR A 452 -18.27 -8.97 18.87
CA TYR A 452 -18.50 -9.57 20.19
C TYR A 452 -18.29 -11.09 20.20
N SER A 453 -18.19 -11.73 19.03
CA SER A 453 -17.97 -13.18 18.92
C SER A 453 -17.30 -13.54 17.58
N PRO A 454 -16.40 -14.54 17.53
CA PRO A 454 -15.86 -15.12 16.30
C PRO A 454 -16.93 -15.79 15.40
N GLY A 455 -18.20 -15.81 15.83
CA GLY A 455 -19.33 -16.45 15.16
C GLY A 455 -19.67 -17.80 15.80
N TYR A 456 -20.91 -18.24 15.55
CA TYR A 456 -21.46 -19.48 16.10
C TYR A 456 -21.79 -20.43 14.94
N PHE A 457 -21.49 -21.71 15.06
CA PHE A 457 -21.71 -22.70 13.99
C PHE A 457 -23.21 -22.84 13.66
N SER A 458 -24.05 -22.77 14.69
CA SER A 458 -25.51 -22.79 14.58
C SER A 458 -26.08 -21.61 13.79
N ARG A 459 -25.37 -20.47 13.78
CA ARG A 459 -25.77 -19.22 13.12
C ARG A 459 -24.98 -18.95 11.83
N ARG A 460 -24.23 -19.94 11.33
CA ARG A 460 -23.47 -19.80 10.08
C ARG A 460 -24.42 -19.59 8.88
N ALA A 461 -23.91 -18.96 7.84
CA ALA A 461 -24.63 -18.88 6.57
C ALA A 461 -24.91 -20.28 6.04
N ARG A 462 -26.18 -20.60 5.77
CA ARG A 462 -26.60 -21.89 5.21
C ARG A 462 -26.28 -21.96 3.70
N PRO A 463 -26.18 -23.16 3.12
CA PRO A 463 -26.12 -23.34 1.67
C PRO A 463 -27.28 -22.61 0.97
N LEU A 464 -27.03 -22.09 -0.23
CA LEU A 464 -28.05 -21.36 -0.99
C LEU A 464 -29.06 -22.33 -1.61
N THR A 465 -30.34 -22.18 -1.29
CA THR A 465 -31.41 -23.09 -1.72
C THR A 465 -31.86 -22.91 -3.16
N ASN A 466 -31.58 -21.75 -3.78
CA ASN A 466 -32.07 -21.40 -5.11
C ASN A 466 -31.02 -21.65 -6.21
N ARG A 467 -30.13 -22.63 -6.02
CA ARG A 467 -29.09 -22.97 -7.01
C ARG A 467 -29.58 -24.06 -7.95
N ASP A 468 -29.31 -23.88 -9.23
CA ASP A 468 -29.54 -24.91 -10.24
C ASP A 468 -28.23 -25.68 -10.49
N PHE A 469 -28.18 -26.94 -10.02
CA PHE A 469 -27.01 -27.82 -10.20
C PHE A 469 -26.98 -28.52 -11.57
N SER A 470 -27.91 -28.20 -12.47
CA SER A 470 -27.82 -28.56 -13.89
C SER A 470 -26.96 -27.57 -14.69
N GLU A 471 -26.90 -26.31 -14.25
CA GLU A 471 -26.10 -25.24 -14.87
C GLU A 471 -24.68 -25.13 -14.25
N ARG A 472 -24.51 -25.55 -12.99
CA ARG A 472 -23.22 -25.54 -12.30
C ARG A 472 -22.99 -26.80 -11.46
N ALA A 473 -21.74 -27.20 -11.33
CA ALA A 473 -21.34 -28.26 -10.41
C ALA A 473 -21.41 -27.83 -8.93
N PHE A 474 -21.54 -28.81 -8.04
CA PHE A 474 -21.46 -28.59 -6.61
C PHE A 474 -20.03 -28.24 -6.20
N THR A 475 -19.81 -27.09 -5.57
CA THR A 475 -18.47 -26.57 -5.30
C THR A 475 -18.06 -26.76 -3.84
N ILE A 476 -16.91 -27.38 -3.62
CA ILE A 476 -16.31 -27.59 -2.31
C ILE A 476 -15.14 -26.61 -2.15
N GLY A 477 -15.25 -25.70 -1.19
CA GLY A 477 -14.18 -24.76 -0.84
C GLY A 477 -13.27 -25.33 0.23
N ILE A 478 -11.96 -25.36 -0.02
CA ILE A 478 -10.94 -25.84 0.93
C ILE A 478 -10.09 -24.63 1.36
N GLY A 479 -10.34 -24.14 2.57
CA GLY A 479 -9.67 -22.98 3.14
C GLY A 479 -8.78 -23.31 4.33
N GLY A 480 -7.79 -22.48 4.63
CA GLY A 480 -6.92 -22.73 5.78
C GLY A 480 -5.55 -22.03 5.70
N PRO A 481 -4.84 -21.93 6.83
CA PRO A 481 -3.52 -21.30 6.85
C PRO A 481 -2.49 -21.91 5.90
N VAL A 482 -1.42 -21.14 5.62
CA VAL A 482 -0.26 -21.66 4.87
C VAL A 482 0.31 -22.87 5.59
N GLY A 483 0.62 -23.93 4.85
CA GLY A 483 1.28 -25.12 5.37
C GLY A 483 0.38 -26.17 6.01
N THR A 484 -0.93 -25.92 6.18
CA THR A 484 -1.84 -26.88 6.87
C THR A 484 -2.21 -28.13 6.08
N GLY A 485 -1.83 -28.17 4.79
CA GLY A 485 -2.04 -29.33 3.91
C GLY A 485 -3.28 -29.24 3.03
N LYS A 486 -3.76 -28.04 2.69
CA LYS A 486 -4.87 -27.81 1.75
C LYS A 486 -4.69 -28.54 0.42
N THR A 487 -3.60 -28.28 -0.29
CA THR A 487 -3.28 -28.93 -1.58
C THR A 487 -3.14 -30.45 -1.46
N ALA A 488 -2.61 -30.94 -0.33
CA ALA A 488 -2.54 -32.38 -0.04
C ALA A 488 -3.93 -32.99 0.14
N LEU A 489 -4.86 -32.27 0.81
CA LEU A 489 -6.25 -32.70 0.95
C LEU A 489 -6.96 -32.69 -0.40
N MET A 490 -6.72 -31.67 -1.21
CA MET A 490 -7.26 -31.59 -2.57
C MET A 490 -6.80 -32.77 -3.43
N LEU A 491 -5.51 -33.12 -3.39
CA LEU A 491 -4.96 -34.31 -4.05
C LEU A 491 -5.65 -35.60 -3.59
N ALA A 492 -5.81 -35.77 -2.27
CA ALA A 492 -6.42 -36.96 -1.69
C ALA A 492 -7.90 -37.09 -2.09
N LEU A 493 -8.66 -35.99 -2.04
CA LEU A 493 -10.06 -35.94 -2.48
C LEU A 493 -10.21 -36.24 -3.97
N CYS A 494 -9.35 -35.67 -4.83
CA CYS A 494 -9.33 -35.99 -6.25
C CYS A 494 -9.13 -37.49 -6.48
N LYS A 495 -8.11 -38.10 -5.86
CA LYS A 495 -7.84 -39.53 -6.02
C LYS A 495 -8.98 -40.41 -5.51
N PHE A 496 -9.65 -40.02 -4.43
CA PHE A 496 -10.73 -40.80 -3.84
C PHE A 496 -12.04 -40.73 -4.66
N LEU A 497 -12.33 -39.58 -5.29
CA LEU A 497 -13.63 -39.32 -5.92
C LEU A 497 -13.62 -39.46 -7.46
N ARG A 498 -12.46 -39.32 -8.12
CA ARG A 498 -12.38 -39.18 -9.59
C ARG A 498 -12.88 -40.39 -10.40
N ASP A 499 -12.88 -41.58 -9.81
CA ASP A 499 -13.31 -42.81 -10.50
C ASP A 499 -14.85 -42.97 -10.48
N LYS A 500 -15.52 -42.24 -9.57
CA LYS A 500 -16.99 -42.31 -9.38
C LYS A 500 -17.72 -41.04 -9.80
N TYR A 501 -17.02 -39.90 -9.85
CA TYR A 501 -17.62 -38.58 -10.09
C TYR A 501 -16.81 -37.80 -11.13
N SER A 502 -17.49 -37.02 -11.98
CA SER A 502 -16.78 -36.08 -12.87
C SER A 502 -16.25 -34.91 -12.05
N LEU A 503 -14.93 -34.82 -11.89
CA LEU A 503 -14.26 -33.79 -11.07
C LEU A 503 -13.53 -32.75 -11.92
N ALA A 504 -13.43 -31.54 -11.35
CA ALA A 504 -12.46 -30.53 -11.77
C ALA A 504 -11.96 -29.72 -10.56
N ALA A 505 -10.81 -29.08 -10.72
CA ALA A 505 -10.07 -28.46 -9.63
C ALA A 505 -9.60 -27.04 -9.98
N VAL A 506 -9.82 -26.09 -9.07
CA VAL A 506 -9.30 -24.72 -9.13
C VAL A 506 -8.43 -24.47 -7.91
N THR A 507 -7.16 -24.16 -8.13
CA THR A 507 -6.19 -23.84 -7.07
C THR A 507 -5.87 -22.36 -7.09
N ASN A 508 -5.77 -21.74 -5.92
CA ASN A 508 -5.44 -20.33 -5.80
C ASN A 508 -4.09 -20.16 -5.12
N ASP A 509 -3.22 -19.36 -5.71
CA ASP A 509 -2.02 -18.88 -5.04
C ASP A 509 -1.83 -17.37 -5.27
N ILE A 510 -0.97 -16.72 -4.49
CA ILE A 510 -0.82 -15.26 -4.53
C ILE A 510 -0.07 -14.83 -5.80
N PHE A 511 1.06 -15.47 -6.09
CA PHE A 511 1.95 -15.05 -7.18
C PHE A 511 2.51 -16.20 -8.03
N THR A 512 2.15 -17.46 -7.73
CA THR A 512 2.65 -18.64 -8.45
C THR A 512 1.51 -19.52 -8.94
N LYS A 513 1.86 -20.58 -9.67
CA LYS A 513 0.95 -21.67 -10.07
C LYS A 513 1.32 -23.00 -9.43
N GLU A 514 2.20 -22.98 -8.42
CA GLU A 514 2.84 -24.17 -7.86
C GLU A 514 1.82 -25.19 -7.34
N ASP A 515 0.74 -24.74 -6.69
CA ASP A 515 -0.29 -25.65 -6.16
C ASP A 515 -1.02 -26.42 -7.28
N GLY A 516 -1.29 -25.77 -8.41
CA GLY A 516 -1.90 -26.42 -9.58
C GLY A 516 -0.93 -27.37 -10.29
N GLU A 517 0.33 -26.93 -10.47
CA GLU A 517 1.40 -27.76 -11.03
C GLU A 517 1.69 -28.99 -10.16
N PHE A 518 1.62 -28.83 -8.83
CA PHE A 518 1.74 -29.92 -7.88
C PHE A 518 0.65 -30.98 -8.09
N LEU A 519 -0.61 -30.57 -8.27
CA LEU A 519 -1.71 -31.51 -8.53
C LEU A 519 -1.53 -32.26 -9.86
N ILE A 520 -1.10 -31.58 -10.92
CA ILE A 520 -0.81 -32.18 -12.22
C ILE A 520 0.31 -33.23 -12.08
N LYS A 521 1.43 -32.84 -11.47
CA LYS A 521 2.60 -33.71 -11.29
C LYS A 521 2.31 -34.98 -10.50
N HIS A 522 1.41 -34.90 -9.52
CA HIS A 522 1.04 -36.06 -8.67
C HIS A 522 -0.15 -36.84 -9.22
N GLY A 523 -0.58 -36.53 -10.45
CA GLY A 523 -1.66 -37.21 -11.15
C GLY A 523 -2.97 -37.13 -10.37
N ALA A 524 -3.35 -35.95 -9.87
CA ALA A 524 -4.64 -35.74 -9.20
C ALA A 524 -5.79 -35.95 -10.18
N LEU A 525 -5.77 -35.21 -11.28
CA LEU A 525 -6.69 -35.21 -12.41
C LEU A 525 -5.91 -34.94 -13.71
N PRO A 526 -6.47 -35.21 -14.89
CA PRO A 526 -5.94 -34.70 -16.16
C PRO A 526 -5.72 -33.18 -16.12
N GLU A 527 -4.67 -32.69 -16.79
CA GLU A 527 -4.25 -31.28 -16.75
C GLU A 527 -5.39 -30.33 -17.18
N GLU A 528 -6.17 -30.72 -18.19
CA GLU A 528 -7.26 -29.93 -18.72
C GLU A 528 -8.40 -29.69 -17.70
N ARG A 529 -8.45 -30.49 -16.62
CA ARG A 529 -9.43 -30.36 -15.52
C ARG A 529 -8.93 -29.54 -14.33
N ILE A 530 -7.68 -29.04 -14.39
CA ILE A 530 -7.07 -28.23 -13.35
C ILE A 530 -6.90 -26.80 -13.86
N ARG A 531 -7.22 -25.80 -13.03
CA ARG A 531 -6.94 -24.38 -13.31
C ARG A 531 -6.21 -23.75 -12.13
N ALA A 532 -5.02 -23.24 -12.39
CA ALA A 532 -4.26 -22.47 -11.41
C ALA A 532 -4.56 -20.97 -11.57
N VAL A 533 -5.02 -20.34 -10.48
CA VAL A 533 -5.42 -18.93 -10.42
C VAL A 533 -4.45 -18.15 -9.55
N GLU A 534 -3.80 -17.15 -10.13
CA GLU A 534 -2.98 -16.18 -9.41
C GLU A 534 -3.87 -15.04 -8.91
N THR A 535 -4.05 -14.96 -7.59
CA THR A 535 -4.93 -13.96 -6.96
C THR A 535 -4.32 -12.55 -6.94
N GLY A 536 -2.99 -12.43 -6.98
CA GLY A 536 -2.25 -11.17 -7.04
C GLY A 536 -2.40 -10.26 -5.82
N GLY A 537 -3.00 -10.74 -4.73
CA GLY A 537 -3.41 -9.93 -3.59
C GLY A 537 -3.76 -10.75 -2.35
N CYS A 538 -4.59 -10.19 -1.46
CA CYS A 538 -4.93 -10.87 -0.21
C CYS A 538 -5.86 -12.08 -0.47
N PRO A 539 -5.45 -13.32 -0.12
CA PRO A 539 -6.17 -14.53 -0.52
C PRO A 539 -7.59 -14.60 0.05
N HIS A 540 -7.81 -14.11 1.27
CA HIS A 540 -9.16 -14.08 1.87
C HIS A 540 -10.15 -13.25 1.04
N ALA A 541 -9.68 -12.21 0.34
CA ALA A 541 -10.55 -11.37 -0.46
C ALA A 541 -11.04 -12.13 -1.70
N ALA A 542 -10.18 -12.95 -2.30
CA ALA A 542 -10.48 -13.75 -3.49
C ALA A 542 -11.52 -14.86 -3.24
N ILE A 543 -11.68 -15.33 -2.00
CA ILE A 543 -12.65 -16.38 -1.66
C ILE A 543 -13.92 -15.86 -0.97
N ARG A 544 -13.92 -14.62 -0.48
CA ARG A 544 -15.02 -14.06 0.32
C ARG A 544 -15.63 -12.79 -0.26
N GLU A 545 -14.80 -11.80 -0.62
CA GLU A 545 -15.26 -10.46 -0.97
C GLU A 545 -15.41 -10.27 -2.48
N ASP A 546 -14.46 -10.83 -3.24
CA ASP A 546 -14.37 -10.79 -4.69
C ASP A 546 -14.06 -12.18 -5.26
N ILE A 547 -15.10 -13.00 -5.34
CA ILE A 547 -15.02 -14.38 -5.82
C ILE A 547 -14.97 -14.50 -7.36
N SER A 548 -15.00 -13.37 -8.08
CA SER A 548 -15.13 -13.34 -9.54
C SER A 548 -13.97 -14.03 -10.26
N ILE A 549 -12.76 -13.94 -9.69
CA ILE A 549 -11.57 -14.59 -10.26
C ILE A 549 -11.66 -16.12 -10.21
N ASN A 550 -12.43 -16.66 -9.27
CA ASN A 550 -12.67 -18.09 -9.11
C ASN A 550 -13.90 -18.57 -9.88
N LEU A 551 -14.96 -17.74 -9.94
CA LEU A 551 -16.20 -18.10 -10.62
C LEU A 551 -15.99 -18.38 -12.11
N GLY A 552 -15.17 -17.58 -12.80
CA GLY A 552 -14.89 -17.79 -14.23
C GLY A 552 -14.33 -19.18 -14.53
N PRO A 553 -13.18 -19.58 -13.94
CA PRO A 553 -12.63 -20.92 -14.09
C PRO A 553 -13.58 -22.05 -13.65
N LEU A 554 -14.33 -21.84 -12.56
CA LEU A 554 -15.30 -22.84 -12.08
C LEU A 554 -16.44 -23.05 -13.09
N GLU A 555 -17.01 -21.98 -13.64
CA GLU A 555 -18.07 -22.04 -14.66
C GLU A 555 -17.55 -22.67 -15.96
N GLU A 556 -16.33 -22.33 -16.37
CA GLU A 556 -15.68 -22.92 -17.55
C GLU A 556 -15.52 -24.44 -17.39
N LEU A 557 -14.91 -24.89 -16.29
CA LEU A 557 -14.70 -26.32 -16.02
C LEU A 557 -16.03 -27.07 -15.85
N SER A 558 -17.01 -26.46 -15.18
CA SER A 558 -18.35 -27.03 -15.06
C SER A 558 -18.99 -27.29 -16.42
N ASN A 559 -18.84 -26.34 -17.36
CA ASN A 559 -19.43 -26.45 -18.68
C ASN A 559 -18.69 -27.42 -19.61
N LEU A 560 -17.36 -27.36 -19.61
CA LEU A 560 -16.50 -28.19 -20.46
C LEU A 560 -16.61 -29.67 -20.11
N PHE A 561 -16.62 -30.00 -18.82
CA PHE A 561 -16.53 -31.39 -18.36
C PHE A 561 -17.81 -31.93 -17.74
N LYS A 562 -18.87 -31.10 -17.67
CA LYS A 562 -20.12 -31.43 -16.97
C LYS A 562 -19.83 -32.04 -15.60
N ALA A 563 -18.96 -31.34 -14.84
CA ALA A 563 -18.47 -31.82 -13.56
C ALA A 563 -19.62 -31.97 -12.57
N ASP A 564 -19.61 -33.05 -11.78
CA ASP A 564 -20.53 -33.24 -10.66
C ASP A 564 -20.07 -32.44 -9.44
N ILE A 565 -18.75 -32.40 -9.23
CA ILE A 565 -18.10 -31.77 -8.09
C ILE A 565 -16.91 -30.92 -8.57
N LEU A 566 -16.83 -29.69 -8.09
CA LEU A 566 -15.67 -28.80 -8.26
C LEU A 566 -14.97 -28.60 -6.93
N LEU A 567 -13.65 -28.81 -6.91
CA LEU A 567 -12.81 -28.46 -5.77
C LEU A 567 -12.21 -27.08 -5.99
N CYS A 568 -12.32 -26.20 -5.00
CA CYS A 568 -11.72 -24.87 -5.02
C CYS A 568 -10.86 -24.67 -3.78
N GLU A 569 -9.54 -24.64 -3.94
CA GLU A 569 -8.60 -24.33 -2.87
C GLU A 569 -8.40 -22.81 -2.75
N SER A 570 -8.33 -22.30 -1.52
CA SER A 570 -7.92 -20.93 -1.26
C SER A 570 -6.39 -20.80 -1.20
N GLY A 571 -5.88 -19.60 -1.47
CA GLY A 571 -4.46 -19.30 -1.19
C GLY A 571 -4.15 -19.36 0.31
N GLY A 572 -2.88 -19.23 0.66
CA GLY A 572 -2.42 -19.18 2.04
C GLY A 572 -3.15 -18.17 2.94
N ASP A 573 -4.07 -18.62 3.80
CA ASP A 573 -4.96 -17.74 4.55
C ASP A 573 -4.60 -17.55 6.04
N ASN A 574 -5.42 -16.79 6.78
CA ASN A 574 -5.38 -16.71 8.24
C ASN A 574 -6.68 -17.28 8.84
N LEU A 575 -6.72 -17.43 10.17
CA LEU A 575 -7.86 -17.97 10.92
C LEU A 575 -9.19 -17.19 10.72
N ALA A 576 -9.10 -15.95 10.20
CA ALA A 576 -10.27 -15.10 9.95
C ALA A 576 -10.89 -15.30 8.55
N ALA A 577 -10.23 -16.04 7.67
CA ALA A 577 -10.71 -16.31 6.32
C ALA A 577 -11.79 -17.40 6.32
N ASN A 578 -12.84 -17.20 5.53
CA ASN A 578 -13.87 -18.19 5.26
C ASN A 578 -14.46 -17.95 3.87
N PHE A 579 -14.86 -19.00 3.16
CA PHE A 579 -15.45 -18.90 1.83
C PHE A 579 -16.81 -18.17 1.87
N SER A 580 -17.11 -17.42 0.80
CA SER A 580 -18.48 -16.98 0.53
C SER A 580 -19.34 -18.18 0.10
N ARG A 581 -20.59 -18.22 0.59
CA ARG A 581 -21.61 -19.18 0.11
C ARG A 581 -22.01 -18.96 -1.34
N GLU A 582 -21.63 -17.83 -1.94
CA GLU A 582 -21.75 -17.60 -3.38
C GLU A 582 -20.68 -18.36 -4.18
N LEU A 583 -19.53 -18.68 -3.57
CA LEU A 583 -18.45 -19.42 -4.22
C LEU A 583 -18.53 -20.93 -3.94
N ALA A 584 -18.62 -21.31 -2.66
CA ALA A 584 -18.61 -22.71 -2.22
C ALA A 584 -19.95 -23.12 -1.59
N ASP A 585 -20.46 -24.27 -2.03
CA ASP A 585 -21.67 -24.91 -1.51
C ASP A 585 -21.37 -25.63 -0.18
N TYR A 586 -20.21 -26.27 -0.10
CA TYR A 586 -19.68 -26.91 1.10
C TYR A 586 -18.31 -26.34 1.45
N ILE A 587 -18.07 -25.98 2.71
CA ILE A 587 -16.83 -25.34 3.13
C ILE A 587 -16.07 -26.22 4.11
N ILE A 588 -14.86 -26.59 3.73
CA ILE A 588 -13.87 -27.26 4.58
C ILE A 588 -12.85 -26.23 5.02
N TYR A 589 -12.58 -26.17 6.32
CA TYR A 589 -11.49 -25.37 6.86
C TYR A 589 -10.46 -26.29 7.51
N ILE A 590 -9.20 -26.22 7.08
CA ILE A 590 -8.12 -27.10 7.54
C ILE A 590 -7.09 -26.34 8.36
N ILE A 591 -6.89 -26.81 9.58
CA ILE A 591 -5.81 -26.41 10.49
C ILE A 591 -4.86 -27.59 10.69
N ASP A 592 -3.68 -27.34 11.25
CA ASP A 592 -2.74 -28.42 11.55
C ASP A 592 -2.28 -28.41 13.01
N VAL A 593 -1.82 -29.58 13.46
CA VAL A 593 -1.29 -29.79 14.81
C VAL A 593 0.06 -29.11 15.01
N SER A 594 0.87 -28.98 13.94
CA SER A 594 2.19 -28.31 14.01
C SER A 594 2.12 -26.83 14.38
N ALA A 595 0.98 -26.18 14.20
CA ALA A 595 0.73 -24.81 14.63
C ALA A 595 0.38 -24.68 16.13
N GLY A 596 0.27 -25.80 16.84
CA GLY A 596 0.03 -25.92 18.28
C GLY A 596 -1.42 -26.26 18.65
N ASP A 597 -1.58 -26.92 19.79
CA ASP A 597 -2.88 -27.38 20.34
C ASP A 597 -3.89 -26.25 20.63
N LYS A 598 -3.41 -25.01 20.83
CA LYS A 598 -4.24 -23.83 21.08
C LYS A 598 -4.95 -23.27 19.86
N ILE A 599 -4.64 -23.74 18.65
CA ILE A 599 -5.19 -23.18 17.41
C ILE A 599 -6.73 -23.21 17.37
N PRO A 600 -7.42 -24.33 17.70
CA PRO A 600 -8.87 -24.35 17.78
C PRO A 600 -9.46 -23.25 18.67
N ARG A 601 -8.88 -23.00 19.85
CA ARG A 601 -9.36 -21.99 20.81
C ARG A 601 -9.19 -20.55 20.34
N LYS A 602 -8.22 -20.27 19.47
CA LYS A 602 -8.07 -18.92 18.88
C LYS A 602 -9.33 -18.50 18.10
N GLY A 603 -10.10 -19.47 17.62
CA GLY A 603 -11.34 -19.23 16.90
C GLY A 603 -11.13 -18.50 15.58
N GLY A 604 -12.22 -17.89 15.09
CA GLY A 604 -12.29 -17.20 13.81
C GLY A 604 -13.30 -17.85 12.87
N PRO A 605 -13.88 -17.10 11.91
CA PRO A 605 -14.92 -17.60 11.02
C PRO A 605 -14.63 -18.93 10.31
N GLY A 606 -13.37 -19.22 9.96
CA GLY A 606 -13.00 -20.52 9.38
C GLY A 606 -13.23 -21.67 10.36
N ILE A 607 -12.77 -21.52 11.60
CA ILE A 607 -12.93 -22.51 12.66
C ILE A 607 -14.39 -22.60 13.11
N THR A 608 -15.09 -21.48 13.30
CA THR A 608 -16.43 -21.49 13.91
C THR A 608 -17.57 -21.70 12.90
N GLN A 609 -17.38 -21.37 11.61
CA GLN A 609 -18.48 -21.33 10.63
C GLN A 609 -18.26 -22.21 9.38
N ALA A 610 -17.12 -22.87 9.19
CA ALA A 610 -16.99 -23.86 8.12
C ALA A 610 -17.86 -25.09 8.40
N ASP A 611 -18.40 -25.73 7.35
CA ASP A 611 -19.23 -26.92 7.51
C ASP A 611 -18.45 -28.05 8.14
N LEU A 612 -17.19 -28.22 7.75
CA LEU A 612 -16.26 -29.19 8.32
C LEU A 612 -14.95 -28.53 8.73
N LEU A 613 -14.51 -28.76 9.96
CA LEU A 613 -13.15 -28.45 10.40
C LEU A 613 -12.27 -29.71 10.26
N VAL A 614 -11.14 -29.60 9.60
CA VAL A 614 -10.15 -30.69 9.52
C VAL A 614 -8.94 -30.30 10.35
N ILE A 615 -8.54 -31.15 11.29
CA ILE A 615 -7.33 -31.01 12.09
C ILE A 615 -6.31 -32.02 11.57
N ASN A 616 -5.39 -31.52 10.74
CA ASN A 616 -4.47 -32.35 9.98
C ASN A 616 -3.10 -32.50 10.66
N LYS A 617 -2.33 -33.50 10.23
CA LYS A 617 -0.99 -33.85 10.73
C LYS A 617 -0.98 -34.31 12.19
N THR A 618 -1.96 -35.12 12.59
CA THR A 618 -2.03 -35.63 13.98
C THR A 618 -0.86 -36.51 14.37
N ASP A 619 -0.15 -37.08 13.39
CA ASP A 619 1.13 -37.76 13.54
C ASP A 619 2.24 -36.88 14.13
N LEU A 620 2.14 -35.55 14.00
CA LEU A 620 3.16 -34.62 14.51
C LEU A 620 2.90 -34.15 15.96
N ALA A 621 1.82 -34.60 16.60
CA ALA A 621 1.40 -34.14 17.92
C ALA A 621 2.52 -34.27 18.97
N GLU A 622 3.13 -35.45 19.06
CA GLU A 622 4.24 -35.71 19.99
C GLU A 622 5.46 -34.82 19.68
N ALA A 623 5.82 -34.71 18.40
CA ALA A 623 7.00 -33.95 17.97
C ALA A 623 6.93 -32.44 18.29
N VAL A 624 5.73 -31.87 18.35
CA VAL A 624 5.51 -30.44 18.64
C VAL A 624 4.96 -30.17 20.04
N GLY A 625 4.78 -31.22 20.85
CA GLY A 625 4.20 -31.14 22.20
C GLY A 625 2.74 -30.68 22.22
N ALA A 626 1.96 -31.04 21.20
CA ALA A 626 0.54 -30.71 21.13
C ALA A 626 -0.32 -31.88 21.64
N ASP A 627 -1.34 -31.56 22.44
CA ASP A 627 -2.30 -32.54 22.97
C ASP A 627 -3.57 -32.57 22.10
N LEU A 628 -3.84 -33.73 21.48
CA LEU A 628 -5.02 -33.92 20.63
C LEU A 628 -6.33 -33.82 21.42
N SER A 629 -6.35 -34.22 22.69
CA SER A 629 -7.54 -34.11 23.55
C SER A 629 -7.90 -32.64 23.84
N VAL A 630 -6.89 -31.78 23.97
CA VAL A 630 -7.08 -30.33 24.10
C VAL A 630 -7.65 -29.74 22.82
N MET A 631 -7.12 -30.16 21.67
CA MET A 631 -7.62 -29.72 20.36
C MET A 631 -9.07 -30.14 20.13
N GLU A 632 -9.43 -31.37 20.48
CA GLU A 632 -10.80 -31.90 20.39
C GLU A 632 -11.76 -31.09 21.26
N ARG A 633 -11.46 -30.95 22.55
CA ARG A 633 -12.28 -30.18 23.50
C ARG A 633 -12.50 -28.75 23.01
N ASP A 634 -11.43 -28.10 22.54
CA ASP A 634 -11.48 -26.70 22.13
C ASP A 634 -12.19 -26.54 20.77
N ALA A 635 -12.05 -27.50 19.84
CA ALA A 635 -12.79 -27.53 18.58
C ALA A 635 -14.30 -27.69 18.82
N LEU A 636 -14.70 -28.66 19.65
CA LEU A 636 -16.10 -28.86 20.05
C LEU A 636 -16.70 -27.60 20.68
N ARG A 637 -15.97 -26.98 21.60
CA ARG A 637 -16.40 -25.76 22.27
C ARG A 637 -16.56 -24.58 21.31
N MET A 638 -15.58 -24.33 20.43
CA MET A 638 -15.62 -23.18 19.52
C MET A 638 -16.60 -23.36 18.37
N ARG A 639 -16.97 -24.60 18.05
CA ARG A 639 -17.90 -24.93 16.97
C ARG A 639 -19.32 -25.20 17.45
N ASP A 640 -19.67 -24.97 18.71
CA ASP A 640 -20.98 -25.32 19.28
C ASP A 640 -21.39 -26.79 18.96
N GLY A 641 -20.43 -27.72 19.00
CA GLY A 641 -20.65 -29.12 18.61
C GLY A 641 -20.69 -29.40 17.09
N GLY A 642 -20.32 -28.44 16.24
CA GLY A 642 -20.19 -28.64 14.79
C GLY A 642 -19.10 -29.66 14.44
N PRO A 643 -19.23 -30.37 13.30
CA PRO A 643 -18.40 -31.54 13.00
C PRO A 643 -16.95 -31.14 12.72
N PHE A 644 -16.03 -32.00 13.13
CA PHE A 644 -14.61 -31.90 12.83
C PHE A 644 -14.02 -33.30 12.64
N VAL A 645 -12.90 -33.41 11.94
CA VAL A 645 -12.20 -34.67 11.69
C VAL A 645 -10.71 -34.51 11.98
N PHE A 646 -10.15 -35.46 12.72
CA PHE A 646 -8.70 -35.63 12.82
C PHE A 646 -8.17 -36.39 11.61
N ALA A 647 -7.12 -35.86 10.97
CA ALA A 647 -6.62 -36.41 9.73
C ALA A 647 -5.08 -36.48 9.69
N GLN A 648 -4.59 -37.43 8.91
CA GLN A 648 -3.21 -37.49 8.44
C GLN A 648 -3.27 -37.66 6.93
N VAL A 649 -3.59 -36.58 6.24
CA VAL A 649 -3.98 -36.61 4.82
C VAL A 649 -2.92 -37.28 3.94
N LYS A 650 -1.63 -37.09 4.24
CA LYS A 650 -0.53 -37.74 3.52
C LYS A 650 -0.49 -39.26 3.69
N HIS A 651 -1.04 -39.78 4.78
CA HIS A 651 -1.13 -41.20 5.10
C HIS A 651 -2.53 -41.78 4.79
N GLY A 652 -3.42 -40.98 4.19
CA GLY A 652 -4.80 -41.40 3.87
C GLY A 652 -5.76 -41.49 5.06
N VAL A 653 -5.29 -41.24 6.29
CA VAL A 653 -6.11 -41.35 7.51
C VAL A 653 -7.07 -40.16 7.59
N GLY A 654 -8.36 -40.46 7.82
CA GLY A 654 -9.43 -39.48 7.95
C GLY A 654 -10.00 -38.98 6.61
N VAL A 655 -9.40 -39.31 5.46
CA VAL A 655 -9.87 -38.83 4.14
C VAL A 655 -11.26 -39.38 3.81
N GLU A 656 -11.51 -40.66 4.08
CA GLU A 656 -12.83 -41.28 3.88
C GLU A 656 -13.91 -40.63 4.76
N GLU A 657 -13.58 -40.32 6.02
CA GLU A 657 -14.49 -39.64 6.94
C GLU A 657 -14.84 -38.22 6.46
N ILE A 658 -13.86 -37.49 5.93
CA ILE A 658 -14.10 -36.18 5.29
C ILE A 658 -15.06 -36.34 4.10
N VAL A 659 -14.86 -37.34 3.24
CA VAL A 659 -15.75 -37.62 2.10
C VAL A 659 -17.17 -37.97 2.57
N ASN A 660 -17.31 -38.75 3.63
CA ASN A 660 -18.60 -39.10 4.22
C ASN A 660 -19.35 -37.90 4.83
N ASN A 661 -18.64 -36.82 5.19
CA ASN A 661 -19.26 -35.56 5.60
C ASN A 661 -19.70 -34.69 4.40
N ILE A 662 -19.00 -34.78 3.26
CA ILE A 662 -19.27 -34.00 2.04
C ILE A 662 -20.48 -34.56 1.28
N LEU A 663 -20.46 -35.86 0.97
CA LEU A 663 -21.39 -36.45 0.00
C LEU A 663 -22.88 -36.34 0.38
N PRO A 664 -23.30 -36.47 1.65
CA PRO A 664 -24.70 -36.23 2.03
C PRO A 664 -25.17 -34.80 1.69
N SER A 665 -24.29 -33.81 1.79
CA SER A 665 -24.62 -32.43 1.41
C SER A 665 -24.73 -32.28 -0.11
N TRP A 666 -23.92 -33.01 -0.86
CA TRP A 666 -24.01 -33.06 -2.32
C TRP A 666 -25.32 -33.73 -2.79
N GLU A 667 -25.70 -34.86 -2.19
CA GLU A 667 -26.96 -35.55 -2.50
C GLU A 667 -28.17 -34.67 -2.18
N ALA A 668 -28.17 -34.05 -0.99
CA ALA A 668 -29.25 -33.16 -0.58
C ALA A 668 -29.40 -31.92 -1.49
N ALA A 669 -28.28 -31.42 -2.04
CA ALA A 669 -28.28 -30.26 -2.92
C ALA A 669 -28.67 -30.60 -4.37
N THR A 670 -28.20 -31.74 -4.89
CA THR A 670 -28.37 -32.11 -6.30
C THR A 670 -29.55 -33.04 -6.57
N GLY A 671 -30.08 -33.72 -5.55
CA GLY A 671 -31.09 -34.77 -5.69
C GLY A 671 -30.56 -36.06 -6.34
N LYS A 672 -29.27 -36.13 -6.66
CA LYS A 672 -28.61 -37.34 -7.19
C LYS A 672 -28.23 -38.27 -6.03
N LYS A 673 -28.18 -39.59 -6.29
CA LYS A 673 -27.70 -40.59 -5.33
C LYS A 673 -26.19 -40.81 -5.46
N ARG A 674 -25.52 -41.03 -4.34
CA ARG A 674 -24.10 -41.42 -4.24
C ARG A 674 -23.86 -42.80 -4.85
N HIS A 675 -22.68 -42.97 -5.44
CA HIS A 675 -22.17 -44.21 -6.05
C HIS A 675 -21.37 -45.09 -5.09
#